data_AF-A0A1Q3F9A7-F1
#
_entry.id   AF-A0A1Q3F9A7-F1
#
_cell.length_a   1.000
_cell.length_b   1.000
_cell.length_c   1.000
_cell.angle_alpha   90.00
_cell.angle_beta   90.00
_cell.angle_gamma   90.00
#
_symmetry.space_group_name_H-M   'P 1'
#
loop_
_entity.id
_entity.type
_entity.pdbx_description
1 polymer ?
#
loop_
_entity_poly.entity_id
_entity_poly.type
_entity_poly.pdbx_seq_one_letter_code
_entity_poly.pdbx_strand_id
1 'polypeptide(L)'
;MKFPWSHSTLVEVLKNDSKLHHKCDKVCEDIASHKLDLSEFVEELGPALTHEEPAMRMKATTLLSSVLKKLPTDFLSEQQLDFLVTFYCDRMKDHHSIIPTILDGLLALANMNHIPKGAACKLLSSLFLSIPCQSQAKGDRSKYMKIIQKFSETHEEELKSMGPDFVYGVIGAIDGERDPRNLVLLFNFIPTFLTRYSLFHMVEEMFEVFACYFPIDFHPNQNDPEPITRDMLAVKLEDCLCGTKEFAEHCLVLLLEKLDSTLTVAKLDSLRLLIKCCHVFTIAEIQPQLDDVWKALRLEMLPGSGNKEVFDLALEATKKIAFAAQTDSKTEENFLTNVFISLLGGISDVASKLFNNSIKIALACASASSGAALFVTNKLVSLILSQLQMDTVGALQKVALVEVLQQTLNVCKEMGVLQQLDKEIVGAAQKQFIQILVQEDDASELKKLAVASVTNIPQVIADENRFVVYTNIVHILLSAGNEQLNIEDCLYQFAVHYSVEVMNVIVDKLVAKNYDSASRSTLRIFNALACLLPLEPMREKIVQFFLNLVFDKHMQQEVGILALQSLEVALQKPSGSVLAEELRTKYNLIDKFNEQVHEQGSSYTSDYLYAMSTLMKAMMKQLTAEAQKEITTKHLTGMDLTRLTDLYLTSGVLGYLDETISLEDHFENLVQDLTKLSLNAEDENVKTLCDHLLCSLFNRMPDDDHHRGVLMKLLAFLRKELKGHNKRVVGLLSWIGKGLLARGHPLAGEIVDDIAELLDHPSLGHAAALAFEVLSVEFPSLHLPLIKNLFKQKLFVFVMKKLEQKVEQYGETHLKALVFVYKIAPHLVLKMNIEKVGPILLKCLSATDDHVLEAALKIVLHFVNEEDNFFRDHLQTLLPQLLKLAAFESSMKVRILALECLLQATKYPPFLLLPSKQDVLTALQTALDDHKRLVRSAAVTARLQWFLIGTSKPDE
;
A
#
# COMPACT_ATOMS: atom_id res chain seq x y z
N MET A 1 -55.60 -5.82 46.25
CA MET A 1 -55.87 -4.87 45.15
C MET A 1 -56.50 -5.67 44.02
N LYS A 2 -57.56 -5.17 43.35
CA LYS A 2 -58.14 -5.89 42.20
C LYS A 2 -57.10 -5.92 41.08
N PHE A 3 -56.79 -7.11 40.58
CA PHE A 3 -56.02 -7.32 39.36
C PHE A 3 -56.52 -6.36 38.27
N PRO A 4 -55.65 -5.76 37.43
CA PRO A 4 -56.03 -4.63 36.58
C PRO A 4 -57.13 -4.91 35.54
N TRP A 5 -57.63 -6.15 35.46
CA TRP A 5 -58.55 -6.65 34.44
C TRP A 5 -59.93 -6.86 35.09
N SER A 6 -60.58 -5.78 35.51
CA SER A 6 -61.94 -5.86 36.03
C SER A 6 -62.93 -6.10 34.88
N HIS A 7 -63.54 -7.30 34.88
CA HIS A 7 -64.78 -7.69 34.17
C HIS A 7 -64.71 -8.47 32.84
N SER A 8 -63.54 -8.98 32.43
CA SER A 8 -63.47 -10.03 31.40
C SER A 8 -62.44 -11.06 31.82
N THR A 9 -62.70 -12.35 31.62
CA THR A 9 -61.71 -13.38 31.99
C THR A 9 -60.42 -13.12 31.19
N LEU A 10 -59.25 -13.40 31.79
CA LEU A 10 -57.95 -13.23 31.13
C LEU A 10 -57.94 -13.84 29.71
N VAL A 11 -58.68 -14.94 29.55
CA VAL A 11 -58.99 -15.65 28.31
C VAL A 11 -59.74 -14.78 27.28
N GLU A 12 -60.78 -14.03 27.65
CA GLU A 12 -61.51 -13.12 26.75
C GLU A 12 -60.64 -11.95 26.30
N VAL A 13 -59.75 -11.49 27.16
CA VAL A 13 -58.81 -10.40 26.85
C VAL A 13 -57.76 -10.85 25.84
N LEU A 14 -57.23 -12.08 25.97
CA LEU A 14 -56.27 -12.66 25.03
C LEU A 14 -56.92 -13.00 23.66
N LYS A 15 -58.24 -13.21 23.60
CA LYS A 15 -58.97 -13.41 22.34
C LYS A 15 -59.03 -12.16 21.45
N ASN A 16 -59.07 -10.96 22.03
CA ASN A 16 -59.27 -9.69 21.32
C ASN A 16 -57.95 -8.92 21.03
N ASP A 17 -57.06 -9.54 20.26
CA ASP A 17 -55.61 -9.27 20.00
C ASP A 17 -55.04 -7.83 19.95
N SER A 18 -55.82 -6.76 19.77
CA SER A 18 -55.27 -5.45 19.34
C SER A 18 -54.51 -4.63 20.39
N LYS A 19 -54.39 -5.08 21.65
CA LYS A 19 -53.76 -4.31 22.76
C LYS A 19 -52.75 -5.10 23.62
N LEU A 20 -52.25 -6.25 23.17
CA LEU A 20 -51.39 -7.11 24.00
C LEU A 20 -50.06 -6.46 24.39
N HIS A 21 -49.42 -5.71 23.48
CA HIS A 21 -48.14 -5.03 23.73
C HIS A 21 -48.22 -3.95 24.82
N HIS A 22 -49.17 -3.03 24.73
CA HIS A 22 -49.40 -2.01 25.77
C HIS A 22 -49.74 -2.60 27.14
N LYS A 23 -50.38 -3.78 27.15
CA LYS A 23 -50.70 -4.50 28.39
C LYS A 23 -49.47 -5.19 28.97
N CYS A 24 -48.58 -5.73 28.13
CA CYS A 24 -47.29 -6.24 28.57
C CYS A 24 -46.47 -5.16 29.26
N ASP A 25 -46.39 -3.95 28.70
CA ASP A 25 -45.66 -2.83 29.33
C ASP A 25 -46.20 -2.51 30.72
N LYS A 26 -47.53 -2.36 30.83
CA LYS A 26 -48.18 -2.07 32.11
C LYS A 26 -48.00 -3.19 33.14
N VAL A 27 -48.12 -4.45 32.73
CA VAL A 27 -47.90 -5.59 33.62
C VAL A 27 -46.43 -5.64 34.09
N CYS A 28 -45.47 -5.36 33.20
CA CYS A 28 -44.07 -5.26 33.58
C CYS A 28 -43.84 -4.12 34.59
N GLU A 29 -44.43 -2.95 34.36
CA GLU A 29 -44.34 -1.80 35.29
C GLU A 29 -44.96 -2.12 36.65
N ASP A 30 -46.13 -2.76 36.68
CA ASP A 30 -46.83 -3.12 37.91
C ASP A 30 -46.04 -4.19 38.70
N ILE A 31 -45.43 -5.16 38.02
CA ILE A 31 -44.55 -6.17 38.65
C ILE A 31 -43.25 -5.51 39.14
N ALA A 32 -42.56 -4.73 38.30
CA ALA A 32 -41.30 -4.07 38.66
C ALA A 32 -41.46 -3.04 39.79
N SER A 33 -42.65 -2.45 39.96
CA SER A 33 -42.97 -1.54 41.07
C SER A 33 -43.54 -2.25 42.30
N HIS A 34 -43.50 -3.58 42.36
CA HIS A 34 -44.03 -4.43 43.43
C HIS A 34 -45.54 -4.22 43.73
N LYS A 35 -46.31 -3.74 42.75
CA LYS A 35 -47.76 -3.60 42.85
C LYS A 35 -48.52 -4.88 42.51
N LEU A 36 -47.86 -5.79 41.80
CA LEU A 36 -48.35 -7.11 41.42
C LEU A 36 -47.24 -8.13 41.63
N ASP A 37 -47.50 -9.22 42.37
CA ASP A 37 -46.52 -10.31 42.48
C ASP A 37 -46.50 -11.17 41.21
N LEU A 38 -45.33 -11.69 40.84
CA LEU A 38 -45.21 -12.56 39.67
C LEU A 38 -46.04 -13.84 39.83
N SER A 39 -46.10 -14.41 41.04
CA SER A 39 -46.84 -15.64 41.31
C SER A 39 -48.35 -15.40 41.14
N GLU A 40 -48.86 -14.29 41.67
CA GLU A 40 -50.25 -13.85 41.45
C GLU A 40 -50.54 -13.65 39.95
N PHE A 41 -49.59 -13.09 39.20
CA PHE A 41 -49.72 -12.92 37.75
C PHE A 41 -49.78 -14.26 37.00
N VAL A 42 -48.94 -15.23 37.36
CA VAL A 42 -48.91 -16.55 36.71
C VAL A 42 -50.14 -17.38 37.09
N GLU A 43 -50.63 -17.29 38.33
CA GLU A 43 -51.89 -17.94 38.76
C GLU A 43 -53.09 -17.45 37.94
N GLU A 44 -53.20 -16.14 37.73
CA GLU A 44 -54.26 -15.53 36.91
C GLU A 44 -54.13 -15.90 35.43
N LEU A 45 -52.91 -16.13 34.93
CA LEU A 45 -52.66 -16.70 33.60
C LEU A 45 -53.03 -18.18 33.49
N GLY A 46 -53.13 -18.91 34.61
CA GLY A 46 -53.37 -20.35 34.67
C GLY A 46 -54.47 -20.88 33.74
N PRO A 47 -55.69 -20.31 33.75
CA PRO A 47 -56.78 -20.76 32.87
C PRO A 47 -56.47 -20.61 31.37
N ALA A 48 -55.66 -19.63 30.99
CA ALA A 48 -55.24 -19.44 29.60
C ALA A 48 -54.02 -20.31 29.23
N LEU A 49 -53.11 -20.53 30.18
CA LEU A 49 -51.94 -21.41 30.03
C LEU A 49 -52.31 -22.90 29.93
N THR A 50 -53.46 -23.30 30.49
CA THR A 50 -53.96 -24.70 30.48
C THR A 50 -55.18 -24.90 29.57
N HIS A 51 -55.54 -23.89 28.77
CA HIS A 51 -56.70 -23.93 27.88
C HIS A 51 -56.55 -25.03 26.81
N GLU A 52 -57.65 -25.67 26.38
CA GLU A 52 -57.63 -26.76 25.39
C GLU A 52 -57.06 -26.33 24.03
N GLU A 53 -57.39 -25.10 23.60
CA GLU A 53 -56.93 -24.52 22.33
C GLU A 53 -55.45 -24.06 22.37
N PRO A 54 -54.56 -24.58 21.50
CA PRO A 54 -53.15 -24.20 21.47
C PRO A 54 -52.90 -22.70 21.23
N ALA A 55 -53.76 -22.03 20.46
CA ALA A 55 -53.63 -20.61 20.18
C ALA A 55 -53.75 -19.76 21.45
N MET A 56 -54.61 -20.16 22.39
CA MET A 56 -54.78 -19.48 23.67
C MET A 56 -53.56 -19.69 24.58
N ARG A 57 -53.05 -20.92 24.65
CA ARG A 57 -51.81 -21.22 25.40
C ARG A 57 -50.62 -20.47 24.84
N MET A 58 -50.49 -20.38 23.52
CA MET A 58 -49.46 -19.59 22.84
C MET A 58 -49.50 -18.13 23.29
N LYS A 59 -50.66 -17.46 23.21
CA LYS A 59 -50.80 -16.04 23.60
C LYS A 59 -50.47 -15.79 25.06
N ALA A 60 -50.93 -16.67 25.96
CA ALA A 60 -50.65 -16.57 27.39
C ALA A 60 -49.15 -16.75 27.68
N THR A 61 -48.51 -17.74 27.06
CA THR A 61 -47.07 -17.98 27.17
C THR A 61 -46.27 -16.82 26.56
N THR A 62 -46.79 -16.16 25.52
CA THR A 62 -46.14 -15.00 24.86
C THR A 62 -46.13 -13.81 25.79
N LEU A 63 -47.24 -13.57 26.48
CA LEU A 63 -47.31 -12.52 27.48
C LEU A 63 -46.32 -12.79 28.62
N LEU A 64 -46.29 -14.03 29.16
CA LEU A 64 -45.35 -14.40 30.23
C LEU A 64 -43.88 -14.24 29.80
N SER A 65 -43.51 -14.79 28.65
CA SER A 65 -42.14 -14.71 28.12
C SER A 65 -41.71 -13.26 27.85
N SER A 66 -42.64 -12.42 27.34
CA SER A 66 -42.39 -11.00 27.12
C SER A 66 -42.19 -10.22 28.41
N VAL A 67 -42.91 -10.59 29.49
CA VAL A 67 -42.71 -10.02 30.82
C VAL A 67 -41.32 -10.40 31.35
N LEU A 68 -40.95 -11.68 31.32
CA LEU A 68 -39.64 -12.14 31.78
C LEU A 68 -38.48 -11.45 31.05
N LYS A 69 -38.62 -11.23 29.74
CA LYS A 69 -37.62 -10.54 28.92
C LYS A 69 -37.41 -9.07 29.32
N LYS A 70 -38.43 -8.41 29.88
CA LYS A 70 -38.40 -6.98 30.24
C LYS A 70 -38.03 -6.73 31.70
N LEU A 71 -38.20 -7.72 32.58
CA LEU A 71 -37.83 -7.58 33.97
C LEU A 71 -36.29 -7.47 34.12
N PRO A 72 -35.79 -6.75 35.15
CA PRO A 72 -34.37 -6.76 35.48
C PRO A 72 -33.90 -8.18 35.80
N THR A 73 -32.66 -8.50 35.41
CA THR A 73 -32.11 -9.88 35.49
C THR A 73 -31.89 -10.38 36.92
N ASP A 74 -31.86 -9.48 37.89
CA ASP A 74 -31.71 -9.72 39.33
C ASP A 74 -33.02 -9.58 40.12
N PHE A 75 -34.15 -9.32 39.44
CA PHE A 75 -35.41 -9.00 40.12
C PHE A 75 -36.08 -10.22 40.77
N LEU A 76 -36.02 -11.39 40.11
CA LEU A 76 -36.74 -12.57 40.56
C LEU A 76 -35.95 -13.39 41.58
N SER A 77 -36.65 -13.88 42.60
CA SER A 77 -36.07 -14.76 43.62
C SER A 77 -35.81 -16.17 43.08
N GLU A 78 -34.91 -16.90 43.73
CA GLU A 78 -34.60 -18.30 43.40
C GLU A 78 -35.85 -19.20 43.43
N GLN A 79 -36.76 -19.02 44.39
CA GLN A 79 -38.00 -19.79 44.48
C GLN A 79 -38.93 -19.54 43.29
N GLN A 80 -39.09 -18.27 42.89
CA GLN A 80 -39.89 -17.91 41.72
C GLN A 80 -39.28 -18.45 40.42
N LEU A 81 -37.95 -18.42 40.32
CA LEU A 81 -37.23 -18.97 39.18
C LEU A 81 -37.32 -20.50 39.12
N ASP A 82 -37.26 -21.23 40.25
CA ASP A 82 -37.44 -22.69 40.28
C ASP A 82 -38.84 -23.12 39.81
N PHE A 83 -39.87 -22.36 40.21
CA PHE A 83 -41.23 -22.55 39.71
C PHE A 83 -41.32 -22.33 38.20
N LEU A 84 -40.74 -21.24 37.68
CA LEU A 84 -40.71 -20.96 36.24
C LEU A 84 -39.92 -22.02 35.47
N VAL A 85 -38.78 -22.47 35.99
CA VAL A 85 -37.97 -23.54 35.39
C VAL A 85 -38.82 -24.80 35.22
N THR A 86 -39.53 -25.20 36.28
CA THR A 86 -40.43 -26.37 36.24
C THR A 86 -41.54 -26.18 35.22
N PHE A 87 -42.16 -25.00 35.19
CA PHE A 87 -43.21 -24.66 34.24
C PHE A 87 -42.72 -24.73 32.78
N TYR A 88 -41.59 -24.12 32.45
CA TYR A 88 -41.07 -24.13 31.09
C TYR A 88 -40.59 -25.52 30.65
N CYS A 89 -39.99 -26.32 31.54
CA CYS A 89 -39.69 -27.73 31.26
C CYS A 89 -40.94 -28.53 30.85
N ASP A 90 -42.07 -28.34 31.55
CA ASP A 90 -43.33 -29.00 31.20
C ASP A 90 -43.90 -28.45 29.87
N ARG A 91 -43.84 -27.13 29.66
CA ARG A 91 -44.35 -26.48 28.45
C ARG A 91 -43.57 -26.82 27.18
N MET A 92 -42.29 -27.20 27.25
CA MET A 92 -41.54 -27.65 26.07
C MET A 92 -42.16 -28.88 25.37
N LYS A 93 -43.01 -29.64 26.07
CA LYS A 93 -43.71 -30.83 25.55
C LYS A 93 -45.05 -30.48 24.89
N ASP A 94 -45.40 -29.21 24.81
CA ASP A 94 -46.68 -28.74 24.27
C ASP A 94 -46.67 -28.68 22.73
N HIS A 95 -47.77 -28.20 22.14
CA HIS A 95 -47.96 -28.08 20.70
C HIS A 95 -46.89 -27.19 20.05
N HIS A 96 -46.42 -27.60 18.87
CA HIS A 96 -45.29 -26.96 18.18
C HIS A 96 -45.45 -25.44 17.93
N SER A 97 -46.69 -24.95 17.81
CA SER A 97 -46.98 -23.52 17.64
C SER A 97 -46.56 -22.64 18.82
N ILE A 98 -46.33 -23.23 19.99
CA ILE A 98 -45.97 -22.51 21.23
C ILE A 98 -44.44 -22.44 21.40
N ILE A 99 -43.69 -23.30 20.71
CA ILE A 99 -42.23 -23.43 20.84
C ILE A 99 -41.47 -22.10 20.64
N PRO A 100 -41.77 -21.26 19.61
CA PRO A 100 -41.04 -20.00 19.42
C PRO A 100 -41.08 -19.10 20.66
N THR A 101 -42.23 -19.06 21.30
CA THR A 101 -42.47 -18.31 22.53
C THR A 101 -41.77 -18.93 23.74
N ILE A 102 -41.79 -20.26 23.85
CA ILE A 102 -41.08 -20.97 24.91
C ILE A 102 -39.58 -20.64 24.85
N LEU A 103 -38.99 -20.63 23.65
CA LEU A 103 -37.59 -20.25 23.45
C LEU A 103 -37.30 -18.80 23.87
N ASP A 104 -38.23 -17.86 23.65
CA ASP A 104 -38.08 -16.49 24.18
C ASP A 104 -38.06 -16.47 25.72
N GLY A 105 -38.94 -17.24 26.36
CA GLY A 105 -38.96 -17.38 27.82
C GLY A 105 -37.70 -18.06 28.38
N LEU A 106 -37.21 -19.12 27.73
CA LEU A 106 -35.97 -19.79 28.11
C LEU A 106 -34.75 -18.90 27.98
N LEU A 107 -34.67 -18.12 26.90
CA LEU A 107 -33.58 -17.16 26.72
C LEU A 107 -33.65 -16.05 27.79
N ALA A 108 -34.84 -15.61 28.19
CA ALA A 108 -34.99 -14.69 29.32
C ALA A 108 -34.50 -15.32 30.63
N LEU A 109 -34.90 -16.57 30.92
CA LEU A 109 -34.44 -17.30 32.11
C LEU A 109 -32.91 -17.51 32.12
N ALA A 110 -32.31 -17.83 30.97
CA ALA A 110 -30.86 -18.00 30.85
C ALA A 110 -30.07 -16.72 31.16
N ASN A 111 -30.71 -15.55 31.11
CA ASN A 111 -30.10 -14.27 31.44
C ASN A 111 -30.35 -13.83 32.89
N MET A 112 -31.12 -14.57 33.70
CA MET A 112 -31.40 -14.22 35.09
C MET A 112 -30.22 -14.56 36.01
N ASN A 113 -29.92 -13.68 36.97
CA ASN A 113 -28.76 -13.78 37.85
C ASN A 113 -28.95 -14.78 39.01
N HIS A 114 -30.20 -15.01 39.43
CA HIS A 114 -30.54 -15.84 40.61
C HIS A 114 -31.11 -17.20 40.23
N ILE A 115 -30.75 -17.74 39.06
CA ILE A 115 -31.26 -19.03 38.62
C ILE A 115 -30.82 -20.13 39.60
N PRO A 116 -31.72 -21.05 40.03
CA PRO A 116 -31.39 -22.06 41.03
C PRO A 116 -30.30 -23.04 40.55
N LYS A 117 -29.53 -23.55 41.51
CA LYS A 117 -28.53 -24.60 41.23
C LYS A 117 -29.19 -25.83 40.57
N GLY A 118 -28.63 -26.30 39.46
CA GLY A 118 -29.14 -27.44 38.68
C GLY A 118 -30.28 -27.09 37.71
N ALA A 119 -30.76 -25.84 37.70
CA ALA A 119 -31.80 -25.41 36.76
C ALA A 119 -31.30 -25.44 35.30
N ALA A 120 -30.06 -25.01 35.05
CA ALA A 120 -29.45 -25.06 33.72
C ALA A 120 -29.47 -26.48 33.15
N CYS A 121 -29.06 -27.47 33.95
CA CYS A 121 -29.06 -28.89 33.56
C CYS A 121 -30.47 -29.41 33.26
N LYS A 122 -31.46 -29.09 34.12
CA LYS A 122 -32.86 -29.48 33.92
C LYS A 122 -33.43 -28.88 32.63
N LEU A 123 -33.23 -27.57 32.42
CA LEU A 123 -33.75 -26.84 31.25
C LEU A 123 -33.14 -27.38 29.96
N LEU A 124 -31.82 -27.52 29.90
CA LEU A 124 -31.14 -28.02 28.70
C LEU A 124 -31.49 -29.48 28.41
N SER A 125 -31.58 -30.35 29.43
CA SER A 125 -32.01 -31.74 29.24
C SER A 125 -33.42 -31.82 28.66
N SER A 126 -34.36 -31.01 29.18
CA SER A 126 -35.72 -30.93 28.66
C SER A 126 -35.76 -30.37 27.24
N LEU A 127 -34.92 -29.37 26.96
CA LEU A 127 -34.83 -28.70 25.67
C LEU A 127 -34.34 -29.67 24.59
N PHE A 128 -33.21 -30.34 24.81
CA PHE A 128 -32.64 -31.34 23.89
C PHE A 128 -33.60 -32.49 23.63
N LEU A 129 -34.32 -32.96 24.66
CA LEU A 129 -35.25 -34.09 24.53
C LEU A 129 -36.54 -33.72 23.78
N SER A 130 -37.06 -32.50 24.01
CA SER A 130 -38.43 -32.15 23.60
C SER A 130 -38.49 -31.36 22.30
N ILE A 131 -37.44 -30.61 21.94
CA ILE A 131 -37.46 -29.66 20.83
C ILE A 131 -36.27 -29.92 19.89
N PRO A 132 -36.47 -30.56 18.73
CA PRO A 132 -35.42 -30.69 17.73
C PRO A 132 -35.08 -29.33 17.10
N CYS A 133 -33.85 -28.85 17.29
CA CYS A 133 -33.42 -27.51 16.85
C CYS A 133 -33.66 -27.28 15.33
N GLN A 134 -33.32 -28.26 14.50
CA GLN A 134 -33.36 -28.15 13.03
C GLN A 134 -34.79 -28.02 12.49
N SER A 135 -35.80 -28.42 13.27
CA SER A 135 -37.22 -28.25 12.90
C SER A 135 -37.74 -26.84 13.15
N GLN A 136 -36.98 -25.98 13.82
CA GLN A 136 -37.38 -24.62 14.18
C GLN A 136 -37.04 -23.60 13.09
N ALA A 137 -37.74 -22.46 13.09
CA ALA A 137 -37.45 -21.36 12.19
C ALA A 137 -36.08 -20.74 12.47
N LYS A 138 -35.46 -20.08 11.48
CA LYS A 138 -34.12 -19.46 11.57
C LYS A 138 -33.91 -18.67 12.87
N GLY A 139 -34.83 -17.77 13.19
CA GLY A 139 -34.72 -16.90 14.36
C GLY A 139 -34.79 -17.67 15.68
N ASP A 140 -35.57 -18.75 15.71
CA ASP A 140 -35.75 -19.59 16.89
C ASP A 140 -34.56 -20.52 17.10
N ARG A 141 -33.94 -21.04 16.02
CA ARG A 141 -32.65 -21.73 16.10
C ARG A 141 -31.56 -20.85 16.70
N SER A 142 -31.52 -19.57 16.30
CA SER A 142 -30.58 -18.60 16.89
C SER A 142 -30.79 -18.44 18.40
N LYS A 143 -32.05 -18.36 18.86
CA LYS A 143 -32.37 -18.31 20.30
C LYS A 143 -31.94 -19.58 21.01
N TYR A 144 -32.23 -20.74 20.43
CA TYR A 144 -31.84 -22.05 20.96
C TYR A 144 -30.33 -22.11 21.22
N MET A 145 -29.52 -21.78 20.22
CA MET A 145 -28.06 -21.78 20.35
C MET A 145 -27.57 -20.77 21.39
N LYS A 146 -28.19 -19.59 21.47
CA LYS A 146 -27.86 -18.57 22.50
C LYS A 146 -28.18 -19.06 23.92
N ILE A 147 -29.24 -19.84 24.10
CA ILE A 147 -29.56 -20.46 25.39
C ILE A 147 -28.44 -21.43 25.79
N ILE A 148 -28.04 -22.33 24.87
CA ILE A 148 -26.91 -23.26 25.10
C ILE A 148 -25.65 -22.48 25.45
N GLN A 149 -25.27 -21.52 24.61
CA GLN A 149 -24.07 -20.70 24.79
C GLN A 149 -24.09 -20.04 26.17
N LYS A 150 -25.17 -19.32 26.50
CA LYS A 150 -25.28 -18.57 27.75
C LYS A 150 -25.13 -19.47 28.97
N PHE A 151 -25.82 -20.60 29.01
CA PHE A 151 -25.69 -21.54 30.12
C PHE A 151 -24.31 -22.19 30.18
N SER A 152 -23.74 -22.56 29.03
CA SER A 152 -22.40 -23.15 28.95
C SER A 152 -21.30 -22.21 29.48
N GLU A 153 -21.48 -20.89 29.33
CA GLU A 153 -20.53 -19.88 29.81
C GLU A 153 -20.71 -19.54 31.29
N THR A 154 -21.93 -19.66 31.82
CA THR A 154 -22.29 -19.18 33.17
C THR A 154 -22.43 -20.29 34.22
N HIS A 155 -22.67 -21.53 33.80
CA HIS A 155 -22.94 -22.68 34.68
C HIS A 155 -22.03 -23.88 34.37
N GLU A 156 -20.77 -23.60 34.08
CA GLU A 156 -19.80 -24.57 33.54
C GLU A 156 -19.64 -25.83 34.39
N GLU A 157 -19.48 -25.68 35.72
CA GLU A 157 -19.28 -26.81 36.63
C GLU A 157 -20.50 -27.75 36.69
N GLU A 158 -21.71 -27.20 36.63
CA GLU A 158 -22.94 -28.00 36.62
C GLU A 158 -23.10 -28.76 35.30
N LEU A 159 -22.80 -28.12 34.18
CA LEU A 159 -22.92 -28.74 32.86
C LEU A 159 -21.82 -29.79 32.62
N LYS A 160 -20.60 -29.59 33.15
CA LYS A 160 -19.58 -30.64 33.19
C LYS A 160 -20.06 -31.88 33.94
N SER A 161 -20.87 -31.73 34.99
CA SER A 161 -21.42 -32.85 35.75
C SER A 161 -22.48 -33.67 34.98
N MET A 162 -23.09 -33.10 33.93
CA MET A 162 -23.96 -33.86 33.01
C MET A 162 -23.16 -34.82 32.12
N GLY A 163 -21.85 -34.63 32.00
CA GLY A 163 -20.97 -35.52 31.24
C GLY A 163 -21.34 -35.60 29.75
N PRO A 164 -21.32 -36.80 29.14
CA PRO A 164 -21.49 -36.96 27.70
C PRO A 164 -22.89 -36.56 27.20
N ASP A 165 -23.94 -36.65 28.03
CA ASP A 165 -25.31 -36.30 27.62
C ASP A 165 -25.45 -34.82 27.23
N PHE A 166 -24.71 -33.93 27.90
CA PHE A 166 -24.70 -32.51 27.54
C PHE A 166 -24.04 -32.28 26.19
N VAL A 167 -22.87 -32.89 25.96
CA VAL A 167 -22.13 -32.76 24.70
C VAL A 167 -22.94 -33.35 23.55
N TYR A 168 -23.56 -34.52 23.74
CA TYR A 168 -24.46 -35.13 22.77
C TYR A 168 -25.65 -34.21 22.41
N GLY A 169 -26.26 -33.58 23.42
CA GLY A 169 -27.31 -32.59 23.23
C GLY A 169 -26.85 -31.36 22.45
N VAL A 170 -25.63 -30.87 22.71
CA VAL A 170 -25.03 -29.77 21.94
C VAL A 170 -24.81 -30.18 20.49
N ILE A 171 -24.17 -31.33 20.22
CA ILE A 171 -23.96 -31.85 18.85
C ILE A 171 -25.29 -31.92 18.10
N GLY A 172 -26.31 -32.56 18.69
CA GLY A 172 -27.63 -32.66 18.07
C GLY A 172 -28.32 -31.30 17.83
N ALA A 173 -28.03 -30.29 18.65
CA ALA A 173 -28.62 -28.95 18.49
C ALA A 173 -27.94 -28.10 17.39
N ILE A 174 -26.65 -28.32 17.12
CA ILE A 174 -25.88 -27.53 16.16
C ILE A 174 -25.76 -28.18 14.79
N ASP A 175 -26.02 -29.49 14.70
CA ASP A 175 -25.95 -30.25 13.45
C ASP A 175 -26.87 -29.68 12.35
N GLY A 176 -26.41 -29.67 11.10
CA GLY A 176 -27.19 -29.31 9.93
C GLY A 176 -27.68 -27.85 9.83
N GLU A 177 -27.06 -26.88 10.52
CA GLU A 177 -27.38 -25.46 10.34
C GLU A 177 -26.92 -24.95 8.96
N ARG A 178 -27.78 -24.18 8.29
CA ARG A 178 -27.52 -23.70 6.91
C ARG A 178 -27.52 -22.18 6.80
N ASP A 179 -28.07 -21.49 7.79
CA ASP A 179 -28.13 -20.04 7.74
C ASP A 179 -26.77 -19.41 8.09
N PRO A 180 -26.21 -18.55 7.22
CA PRO A 180 -24.87 -17.99 7.44
C PRO A 180 -24.75 -17.16 8.72
N ARG A 181 -25.84 -16.52 9.20
CA ARG A 181 -25.79 -15.73 10.45
C ARG A 181 -25.74 -16.63 11.68
N ASN A 182 -26.46 -17.75 11.63
CA ASN A 182 -26.39 -18.78 12.67
C ASN A 182 -25.05 -19.52 12.64
N LEU A 183 -24.49 -19.79 11.45
CA LEU A 183 -23.14 -20.36 11.32
C LEU A 183 -22.07 -19.44 11.93
N VAL A 184 -22.15 -18.12 11.71
CA VAL A 184 -21.24 -17.17 12.37
C VAL A 184 -21.38 -17.23 13.91
N LEU A 185 -22.60 -17.30 14.43
CA LEU A 185 -22.84 -17.46 15.87
C LEU A 185 -22.18 -18.74 16.39
N LEU A 186 -22.41 -19.87 15.72
CA LEU A 186 -21.82 -21.17 16.08
C LEU A 186 -20.30 -21.12 16.02
N PHE A 187 -19.73 -20.64 14.92
CA PHE A 187 -18.28 -20.66 14.74
C PHE A 187 -17.52 -19.74 15.70
N ASN A 188 -18.19 -18.72 16.27
CA ASN A 188 -17.61 -17.92 17.34
C ASN A 188 -17.68 -18.61 18.72
N PHE A 189 -18.76 -19.35 18.97
CA PHE A 189 -19.03 -19.99 20.25
C PHE A 189 -18.20 -21.28 20.43
N ILE A 190 -18.18 -22.13 19.41
CA ILE A 190 -17.66 -23.50 19.51
C ILE A 190 -16.18 -23.58 19.90
N PRO A 191 -15.25 -22.78 19.37
CA PRO A 191 -13.85 -22.86 19.79
C PRO A 191 -13.69 -22.66 21.32
N THR A 192 -14.49 -21.77 21.90
CA THR A 192 -14.50 -21.57 23.36
C THR A 192 -15.12 -22.76 24.09
N PHE A 193 -16.17 -23.37 23.52
CA PHE A 193 -16.77 -24.58 24.08
C PHE A 193 -15.78 -25.76 24.12
N LEU A 194 -15.07 -26.01 23.01
CA LEU A 194 -14.13 -27.13 22.85
C LEU A 194 -12.93 -27.05 23.81
N THR A 195 -12.55 -25.85 24.24
CA THR A 195 -11.47 -25.68 25.24
C THR A 195 -11.94 -25.93 26.68
N ARG A 196 -13.25 -25.89 26.95
CA ARG A 196 -13.83 -25.98 28.31
C ARG A 196 -14.48 -27.32 28.60
N TYR A 197 -15.03 -27.99 27.59
CA TYR A 197 -15.79 -29.24 27.73
C TYR A 197 -15.07 -30.39 27.02
N SER A 198 -14.90 -31.52 27.72
CA SER A 198 -14.36 -32.75 27.13
C SER A 198 -15.37 -33.39 26.20
N LEU A 199 -14.92 -33.85 25.03
CA LEU A 199 -15.77 -34.52 24.04
C LEU A 199 -16.02 -36.01 24.37
N PHE A 200 -15.33 -36.55 25.38
CA PHE A 200 -15.41 -37.97 25.76
C PHE A 200 -15.12 -38.89 24.56
N HIS A 201 -16.12 -39.66 24.10
CA HIS A 201 -16.00 -40.57 22.96
C HIS A 201 -16.56 -39.96 21.67
N MET A 202 -17.05 -38.72 21.69
CA MET A 202 -17.77 -38.08 20.59
C MET A 202 -16.91 -37.10 19.79
N VAL A 203 -15.59 -37.36 19.71
CA VAL A 203 -14.64 -36.48 19.03
C VAL A 203 -14.96 -36.44 17.54
N GLU A 204 -15.15 -37.60 16.91
CA GLU A 204 -15.46 -37.74 15.49
C GLU A 204 -16.81 -37.09 15.15
N GLU A 205 -17.84 -37.36 15.96
CA GLU A 205 -19.18 -36.82 15.76
C GLU A 205 -19.21 -35.29 15.86
N MET A 206 -18.46 -34.71 16.81
CA MET A 206 -18.33 -33.25 16.89
C MET A 206 -17.52 -32.69 15.72
N PHE A 207 -16.48 -33.38 15.26
CA PHE A 207 -15.68 -32.95 14.12
C PHE A 207 -16.49 -32.92 12.83
N GLU A 208 -17.27 -33.97 12.56
CA GLU A 208 -18.09 -34.12 11.34
C GLU A 208 -19.12 -33.00 11.17
N VAL A 209 -19.67 -32.48 12.27
CA VAL A 209 -20.55 -31.30 12.24
C VAL A 209 -19.89 -30.14 11.51
N PHE A 210 -18.59 -29.90 11.71
CA PHE A 210 -17.86 -28.80 11.08
C PHE A 210 -17.26 -29.22 9.73
N ALA A 211 -16.75 -30.44 9.62
CA ALA A 211 -16.10 -30.95 8.41
C ALA A 211 -17.03 -30.87 7.18
N CYS A 212 -18.35 -31.05 7.38
CA CYS A 212 -19.32 -30.98 6.29
C CYS A 212 -19.41 -29.61 5.59
N TYR A 213 -18.95 -28.53 6.23
CA TYR A 213 -18.92 -27.18 5.63
C TYR A 213 -17.63 -26.90 4.85
N PHE A 214 -16.69 -27.86 4.78
CA PHE A 214 -15.36 -27.67 4.20
C PHE A 214 -15.23 -28.31 2.79
N PRO A 215 -14.80 -27.55 1.75
CA PRO A 215 -14.54 -26.11 1.75
C PRO A 215 -15.84 -25.30 1.72
N ILE A 216 -15.79 -24.05 2.20
CA ILE A 216 -16.99 -23.19 2.17
C ILE A 216 -17.31 -22.83 0.72
N ASP A 217 -18.50 -23.26 0.28
CA ASP A 217 -19.16 -22.84 -0.95
C ASP A 217 -20.32 -21.91 -0.61
N PHE A 218 -20.05 -20.59 -0.62
CA PHE A 218 -21.02 -19.56 -0.25
C PHE A 218 -20.96 -18.37 -1.19
N HIS A 219 -22.13 -17.98 -1.70
CA HIS A 219 -22.29 -16.84 -2.60
C HIS A 219 -23.14 -15.76 -1.91
N PRO A 220 -22.55 -14.65 -1.44
CA PRO A 220 -23.27 -13.64 -0.66
C PRO A 220 -24.34 -12.93 -1.49
N ASN A 221 -25.49 -12.67 -0.87
CA ASN A 221 -26.54 -11.87 -1.48
C ASN A 221 -26.17 -10.38 -1.40
N GLN A 222 -26.09 -9.69 -2.55
CA GLN A 222 -25.72 -8.26 -2.62
C GLN A 222 -26.70 -7.33 -1.90
N ASN A 223 -27.92 -7.79 -1.60
CA ASN A 223 -28.96 -7.04 -0.90
C ASN A 223 -29.06 -7.38 0.61
N ASP A 224 -28.14 -8.16 1.16
CA ASP A 224 -28.15 -8.49 2.59
C ASP A 224 -27.72 -7.27 3.43
N PRO A 225 -28.52 -6.82 4.43
CA PRO A 225 -28.14 -5.71 5.31
C PRO A 225 -26.89 -5.98 6.17
N GLU A 226 -26.51 -7.25 6.40
CA GLU A 226 -25.27 -7.64 7.08
C GLU A 226 -24.34 -8.37 6.10
N PRO A 227 -23.21 -7.78 5.68
CA PRO A 227 -22.36 -8.37 4.66
C PRO A 227 -21.52 -9.52 5.23
N ILE A 228 -22.09 -10.72 5.26
CA ILE A 228 -21.35 -11.97 5.50
C ILE A 228 -20.65 -12.36 4.21
N THR A 229 -19.34 -12.60 4.26
CA THR A 229 -18.57 -13.08 3.10
C THR A 229 -18.19 -14.55 3.25
N ARG A 230 -17.88 -15.18 2.12
CA ARG A 230 -17.37 -16.55 2.04
C ARG A 230 -16.09 -16.73 2.85
N ASP A 231 -15.12 -15.83 2.69
CA ASP A 231 -13.83 -15.92 3.39
C ASP A 231 -13.99 -15.72 4.90
N MET A 232 -14.94 -14.88 5.34
CA MET A 232 -15.24 -14.76 6.77
C MET A 232 -15.75 -16.07 7.36
N LEU A 233 -16.62 -16.79 6.65
CA LEU A 233 -17.09 -18.11 7.09
C LEU A 233 -15.98 -19.15 7.08
N ALA A 234 -15.12 -19.15 6.05
CA ALA A 234 -13.99 -20.08 5.94
C ALA A 234 -13.01 -19.93 7.12
N VAL A 235 -12.55 -18.71 7.41
CA VAL A 235 -11.62 -18.45 8.51
C VAL A 235 -12.20 -18.88 9.87
N LYS A 236 -13.49 -18.61 10.09
CA LYS A 236 -14.19 -19.00 11.31
C LYS A 236 -14.42 -20.50 11.42
N LEU A 237 -14.69 -21.17 10.29
CA LEU A 237 -14.77 -22.63 10.25
C LEU A 237 -13.42 -23.25 10.62
N GLU A 238 -12.31 -22.70 10.10
CA GLU A 238 -10.97 -23.15 10.48
C GLU A 238 -10.71 -23.00 11.99
N ASP A 239 -11.24 -21.96 12.66
CA ASP A 239 -11.17 -21.84 14.13
C ASP A 239 -11.87 -23.00 14.84
N CYS A 240 -12.96 -23.51 14.28
CA CYS A 240 -13.71 -24.65 14.84
C CYS A 240 -12.98 -25.97 14.59
N LEU A 241 -12.51 -26.19 13.37
CA LEU A 241 -11.75 -27.39 12.98
C LEU A 241 -10.43 -27.49 13.79
N CYS A 242 -9.83 -26.36 14.16
CA CYS A 242 -8.66 -26.32 15.04
C CYS A 242 -9.00 -26.08 16.53
N GLY A 243 -10.27 -26.15 16.93
CA GLY A 243 -10.71 -25.74 18.28
C GLY A 243 -10.23 -26.63 19.43
N THR A 244 -9.81 -27.87 19.14
CA THR A 244 -9.19 -28.78 20.10
C THR A 244 -8.10 -29.62 19.41
N LYS A 245 -7.07 -30.01 20.16
CA LYS A 245 -6.00 -30.89 19.68
C LYS A 245 -6.47 -32.29 19.29
N GLU A 246 -7.60 -32.73 19.86
CA GLU A 246 -8.21 -34.02 19.54
C GLU A 246 -8.69 -34.10 18.08
N PHE A 247 -8.82 -32.95 17.40
CA PHE A 247 -9.16 -32.88 15.98
C PHE A 247 -7.97 -32.97 15.03
N ALA A 248 -6.73 -33.02 15.52
CA ALA A 248 -5.55 -32.92 14.65
C ALA A 248 -5.51 -33.99 13.55
N GLU A 249 -5.72 -35.27 13.91
CA GLU A 249 -5.76 -36.37 12.95
C GLU A 249 -6.88 -36.19 11.93
N HIS A 250 -8.10 -35.87 12.38
CA HIS A 250 -9.26 -35.68 11.51
C HIS A 250 -9.09 -34.48 10.55
N CYS A 251 -8.53 -33.36 11.04
CA CYS A 251 -8.18 -32.18 10.25
C CYS A 251 -7.22 -32.51 9.11
N LEU A 252 -6.15 -33.24 9.43
CA LEU A 252 -5.13 -33.62 8.47
C LEU A 252 -5.68 -34.59 7.42
N VAL A 253 -6.54 -35.55 7.80
CA VAL A 253 -7.25 -36.41 6.84
C VAL A 253 -8.13 -35.57 5.91
N LEU A 254 -8.97 -34.69 6.47
CA LEU A 254 -9.90 -33.84 5.71
C LEU A 254 -9.16 -32.96 4.70
N LEU A 255 -8.11 -32.26 5.13
CA LEU A 255 -7.36 -31.38 4.23
C LEU A 255 -6.59 -32.15 3.17
N LEU A 256 -6.09 -33.35 3.46
CA LEU A 256 -5.42 -34.19 2.46
C LEU A 256 -6.39 -34.64 1.37
N GLU A 257 -7.59 -35.07 1.77
CA GLU A 257 -8.66 -35.41 0.82
C GLU A 257 -9.04 -34.21 -0.06
N LYS A 258 -9.20 -33.02 0.54
CA LYS A 258 -9.61 -31.83 -0.21
C LYS A 258 -8.48 -31.22 -1.04
N LEU A 259 -7.21 -31.42 -0.67
CA LEU A 259 -6.06 -30.95 -1.44
C LEU A 259 -5.89 -31.75 -2.75
N ASP A 260 -6.32 -33.02 -2.78
CA ASP A 260 -6.34 -33.86 -3.99
C ASP A 260 -7.46 -33.46 -5.00
N SER A 261 -8.39 -32.59 -4.58
CA SER A 261 -9.47 -32.08 -5.44
C SER A 261 -8.96 -31.26 -6.61
N THR A 262 -9.67 -31.26 -7.74
CA THR A 262 -9.38 -30.35 -8.87
C THR A 262 -9.85 -28.91 -8.61
N LEU A 263 -10.66 -28.67 -7.57
CA LEU A 263 -11.20 -27.35 -7.26
C LEU A 263 -10.14 -26.47 -6.58
N THR A 264 -9.74 -25.38 -7.23
CA THR A 264 -8.77 -24.43 -6.67
C THR A 264 -9.15 -23.93 -5.28
N VAL A 265 -10.43 -23.58 -5.07
CA VAL A 265 -10.92 -23.07 -3.78
C VAL A 265 -10.73 -24.11 -2.66
N ALA A 266 -10.97 -25.39 -2.94
CA ALA A 266 -10.72 -26.48 -1.99
C ALA A 266 -9.25 -26.59 -1.62
N LYS A 267 -8.35 -26.47 -2.60
CA LYS A 267 -6.90 -26.48 -2.36
C LYS A 267 -6.45 -25.30 -1.51
N LEU A 268 -6.91 -24.09 -1.83
CA LEU A 268 -6.57 -22.88 -1.10
C LEU A 268 -7.01 -22.97 0.38
N ASP A 269 -8.24 -23.39 0.63
CA ASP A 269 -8.74 -23.60 2.00
C ASP A 269 -7.95 -24.70 2.73
N SER A 270 -7.63 -25.80 2.04
CA SER A 270 -6.84 -26.91 2.64
C SER A 270 -5.45 -26.46 3.06
N LEU A 271 -4.80 -25.63 2.24
CA LEU A 271 -3.49 -25.05 2.56
C LEU A 271 -3.57 -24.05 3.71
N ARG A 272 -4.62 -23.21 3.76
CA ARG A 272 -4.85 -22.26 4.87
C ARG A 272 -5.13 -23.00 6.19
N LEU A 273 -5.97 -24.03 6.15
CA LEU A 273 -6.24 -24.89 7.30
C LEU A 273 -4.96 -25.59 7.76
N LEU A 274 -4.13 -26.11 6.86
CA LEU A 274 -2.84 -26.72 7.19
C LEU A 274 -1.88 -25.72 7.86
N ILE A 275 -1.79 -24.51 7.33
CA ILE A 275 -1.02 -23.43 7.96
C ILE A 275 -1.54 -23.17 9.37
N LYS A 276 -2.85 -23.10 9.58
CA LYS A 276 -3.46 -22.90 10.91
C LYS A 276 -3.20 -24.07 11.85
N CYS A 277 -3.29 -25.31 11.37
CA CYS A 277 -2.91 -26.51 12.11
C CYS A 277 -1.47 -26.40 12.64
N CYS A 278 -0.53 -25.90 11.84
CA CYS A 278 0.86 -25.71 12.27
C CYS A 278 1.05 -24.64 13.38
N HIS A 279 0.08 -23.74 13.58
CA HIS A 279 0.12 -22.75 14.65
C HIS A 279 -0.60 -23.21 15.92
N VAL A 280 -1.62 -24.05 15.78
CA VAL A 280 -2.51 -24.45 16.89
C VAL A 280 -2.11 -25.81 17.46
N PHE A 281 -1.79 -26.78 16.62
CA PHE A 281 -1.38 -28.11 17.01
C PHE A 281 0.13 -28.20 17.23
N THR A 282 0.53 -29.10 18.10
CA THR A 282 1.93 -29.42 18.33
C THR A 282 2.46 -30.30 17.20
N ILE A 283 3.77 -30.24 16.95
CA ILE A 283 4.38 -31.09 15.91
C ILE A 283 4.13 -32.58 16.18
N ALA A 284 4.03 -33.01 17.44
CA ALA A 284 3.77 -34.40 17.82
C ALA A 284 2.42 -34.92 17.29
N GLU A 285 1.42 -34.04 17.16
CA GLU A 285 0.09 -34.37 16.64
C GLU A 285 0.08 -34.43 15.10
N ILE A 286 0.93 -33.63 14.44
CA ILE A 286 1.04 -33.57 12.97
C ILE A 286 1.96 -34.68 12.43
N GLN A 287 2.99 -35.04 13.20
CA GLN A 287 4.06 -35.96 12.81
C GLN A 287 3.58 -37.28 12.17
N PRO A 288 2.51 -37.96 12.65
CA PRO A 288 2.08 -39.24 12.07
C PRO A 288 1.70 -39.19 10.58
N GLN A 289 1.22 -38.04 10.09
CA GLN A 289 0.77 -37.87 8.70
C GLN A 289 1.66 -36.91 7.90
N LEU A 290 2.77 -36.46 8.50
CA LEU A 290 3.65 -35.45 7.92
C LEU A 290 4.23 -35.86 6.56
N ASP A 291 4.51 -37.14 6.35
CA ASP A 291 5.00 -37.66 5.06
C ASP A 291 3.94 -37.56 3.96
N ASP A 292 2.67 -37.79 4.28
CA ASP A 292 1.57 -37.69 3.31
C ASP A 292 1.24 -36.22 3.00
N VAL A 293 1.29 -35.35 4.02
CA VAL A 293 1.24 -33.90 3.84
C VAL A 293 2.35 -33.42 2.90
N TRP A 294 3.59 -33.88 3.10
CA TRP A 294 4.69 -33.52 2.21
C TRP A 294 4.46 -33.98 0.77
N LYS A 295 4.00 -35.22 0.57
CA LYS A 295 3.67 -35.73 -0.78
C LYS A 295 2.63 -34.85 -1.47
N ALA A 296 1.56 -34.47 -0.77
CA ALA A 296 0.50 -33.64 -1.31
C ALA A 296 1.00 -32.22 -1.66
N LEU A 297 1.72 -31.57 -0.74
CA LEU A 297 2.32 -30.25 -0.98
C LEU A 297 3.27 -30.25 -2.18
N ARG A 298 4.09 -31.29 -2.31
CA ARG A 298 5.05 -31.43 -3.40
C ARG A 298 4.35 -31.45 -4.76
N LEU A 299 3.21 -32.14 -4.89
CA LEU A 299 2.46 -32.22 -6.15
C LEU A 299 1.99 -30.84 -6.61
N GLU A 300 1.51 -30.01 -5.70
CA GLU A 300 1.07 -28.64 -6.00
C GLU A 300 2.21 -27.70 -6.40
N MET A 301 3.44 -28.01 -5.98
CA MET A 301 4.64 -27.24 -6.28
C MET A 301 5.42 -27.75 -7.51
N LEU A 302 4.93 -28.77 -8.23
CA LEU A 302 5.52 -29.20 -9.50
C LEU A 302 5.29 -28.17 -10.62
N PRO A 303 6.20 -28.03 -11.59
CA PRO A 303 5.99 -27.14 -12.73
C PRO A 303 4.74 -27.54 -13.52
N GLY A 304 3.87 -26.57 -13.81
CA GLY A 304 2.65 -26.77 -14.59
C GLY A 304 1.35 -26.89 -13.78
N SER A 305 1.38 -26.73 -12.45
CA SER A 305 0.19 -26.74 -11.57
C SER A 305 -0.78 -25.56 -11.79
N GLY A 306 -0.47 -24.62 -12.70
CA GLY A 306 -1.40 -23.65 -13.28
C GLY A 306 -1.84 -22.48 -12.38
N ASN A 307 -1.90 -22.68 -11.06
CA ASN A 307 -2.36 -21.67 -10.10
C ASN A 307 -1.21 -21.17 -9.21
N LYS A 308 -0.83 -19.91 -9.40
CA LYS A 308 0.24 -19.25 -8.62
C LYS A 308 -0.11 -19.13 -7.13
N GLU A 309 -1.37 -18.84 -6.79
CA GLU A 309 -1.79 -18.67 -5.39
C GLU A 309 -1.69 -20.00 -4.61
N VAL A 310 -2.07 -21.11 -5.25
CA VAL A 310 -1.91 -22.46 -4.67
C VAL A 310 -0.43 -22.78 -4.46
N PHE A 311 0.43 -22.47 -5.44
CA PHE A 311 1.88 -22.65 -5.30
C PHE A 311 2.45 -21.84 -4.13
N ASP A 312 2.10 -20.55 -4.05
CA ASP A 312 2.62 -19.65 -3.02
C ASP A 312 2.13 -20.07 -1.61
N LEU A 313 0.88 -20.51 -1.46
CA LEU A 313 0.37 -21.04 -0.19
C LEU A 313 0.96 -22.41 0.18
N ALA A 314 1.22 -23.29 -0.79
CA ALA A 314 1.90 -24.56 -0.53
C ALA A 314 3.34 -24.35 -0.06
N LEU A 315 4.01 -23.34 -0.60
CA LEU A 315 5.34 -22.91 -0.16
C LEU A 315 5.31 -22.38 1.27
N GLU A 316 4.34 -21.54 1.60
CA GLU A 316 4.14 -21.02 2.95
C GLU A 316 3.78 -22.13 3.95
N ALA A 317 2.91 -23.08 3.58
CA ALA A 317 2.59 -24.25 4.39
C ALA A 317 3.85 -25.09 4.67
N THR A 318 4.68 -25.32 3.65
CA THR A 318 5.97 -26.03 3.81
C THR A 318 6.90 -25.30 4.79
N LYS A 319 6.98 -23.96 4.71
CA LYS A 319 7.74 -23.14 5.64
C LYS A 319 7.20 -23.24 7.07
N LYS A 320 5.88 -23.19 7.24
CA LYS A 320 5.23 -23.27 8.56
C LYS A 320 5.39 -24.63 9.22
N ILE A 321 5.37 -25.71 8.44
CA ILE A 321 5.71 -27.05 8.92
C ILE A 321 7.16 -27.11 9.39
N ALA A 322 8.11 -26.62 8.59
CA ALA A 322 9.53 -26.57 8.98
C ALA A 322 9.73 -25.76 10.27
N PHE A 323 9.03 -24.62 10.41
CA PHE A 323 9.05 -23.81 11.63
C PHE A 323 8.44 -24.53 12.84
N ALA A 324 7.29 -25.20 12.69
CA ALA A 324 6.69 -25.97 13.77
C ALA A 324 7.60 -27.13 14.22
N ALA A 325 8.27 -27.77 13.26
CA ALA A 325 9.19 -28.88 13.51
C ALA A 325 10.42 -28.48 14.33
N GLN A 326 10.84 -27.20 14.33
CA GLN A 326 12.00 -26.72 15.11
C GLN A 326 11.88 -27.01 16.62
N THR A 327 10.66 -27.25 17.13
CA THR A 327 10.40 -27.60 18.53
C THR A 327 10.90 -29.00 18.90
N ASP A 328 11.14 -29.87 17.91
CA ASP A 328 11.77 -31.17 18.05
C ASP A 328 12.83 -31.37 16.95
N SER A 329 14.10 -31.22 17.32
CA SER A 329 15.24 -31.30 16.40
C SER A 329 15.28 -32.58 15.55
N LYS A 330 14.81 -33.72 16.09
CA LYS A 330 14.77 -34.97 15.31
C LYS A 330 13.71 -34.92 14.22
N THR A 331 12.54 -34.37 14.53
CA THR A 331 11.45 -34.21 13.55
C THR A 331 11.80 -33.16 12.51
N GLU A 332 12.42 -32.04 12.89
CA GLU A 332 12.94 -31.04 11.96
C GLU A 332 13.96 -31.65 10.99
N GLU A 333 14.96 -32.37 11.49
CA GLU A 333 15.98 -33.00 10.65
C GLU A 333 15.38 -34.04 9.70
N ASN A 334 14.46 -34.88 10.17
CA ASN A 334 13.79 -35.88 9.35
C ASN A 334 12.94 -35.23 8.24
N PHE A 335 12.14 -34.22 8.58
CA PHE A 335 11.30 -33.52 7.61
C PHE A 335 12.15 -32.83 6.55
N LEU A 336 13.14 -32.03 6.96
CA LEU A 336 14.04 -31.34 6.03
C LEU A 336 14.81 -32.34 5.18
N THR A 337 15.25 -33.47 5.73
CA THR A 337 15.91 -34.54 4.95
C THR A 337 14.98 -35.13 3.90
N ASN A 338 13.72 -35.44 4.25
CA ASN A 338 12.73 -35.96 3.31
C ASN A 338 12.44 -34.95 2.18
N VAL A 339 12.23 -33.68 2.53
CA VAL A 339 12.09 -32.58 1.58
C VAL A 339 13.29 -32.56 0.64
N PHE A 340 14.52 -32.44 1.17
CA PHE A 340 15.73 -32.35 0.35
C PHE A 340 15.93 -33.53 -0.58
N ILE A 341 15.76 -34.77 -0.10
CA ILE A 341 15.90 -35.98 -0.92
C ILE A 341 14.97 -35.91 -2.14
N SER A 342 13.73 -35.46 -1.94
CA SER A 342 12.75 -35.35 -3.02
C SER A 342 13.06 -34.24 -4.03
N LEU A 343 13.87 -33.25 -3.64
CA LEU A 343 14.30 -32.13 -4.48
C LEU A 343 15.63 -32.40 -5.20
N LEU A 344 16.44 -33.36 -4.75
CA LEU A 344 17.79 -33.61 -5.29
C LEU A 344 17.80 -33.73 -6.81
N GLY A 345 16.89 -34.51 -7.40
CA GLY A 345 16.81 -34.67 -8.86
C GLY A 345 16.52 -33.37 -9.62
N GLY A 346 15.87 -32.39 -8.99
CA GLY A 346 15.66 -31.06 -9.57
C GLY A 346 16.81 -30.09 -9.33
N ILE A 347 17.46 -30.17 -8.16
CA ILE A 347 18.58 -29.28 -7.78
C ILE A 347 19.87 -29.66 -8.50
N SER A 348 20.13 -30.95 -8.73
CA SER A 348 21.39 -31.46 -9.29
C SER A 348 21.63 -31.13 -10.77
N ASP A 349 20.62 -30.64 -11.49
CA ASP A 349 20.74 -30.22 -12.88
C ASP A 349 20.02 -28.88 -13.11
N VAL A 350 20.80 -27.82 -13.27
CA VAL A 350 20.31 -26.47 -13.61
C VAL A 350 19.51 -26.41 -14.92
N ALA A 351 19.66 -27.36 -15.84
CA ALA A 351 18.82 -27.45 -17.04
C ALA A 351 17.43 -28.06 -16.78
N SER A 352 17.21 -28.64 -15.60
CA SER A 352 15.95 -29.27 -15.24
C SER A 352 14.81 -28.26 -15.16
N LYS A 353 13.63 -28.63 -15.70
CA LYS A 353 12.41 -27.84 -15.52
C LYS A 353 11.99 -27.72 -14.06
N LEU A 354 12.45 -28.63 -13.20
CA LEU A 354 12.17 -28.63 -11.77
C LEU A 354 13.06 -27.65 -10.99
N PHE A 355 14.21 -27.25 -11.55
CA PHE A 355 15.27 -26.53 -10.84
C PHE A 355 14.75 -25.32 -10.06
N ASN A 356 14.09 -24.38 -10.73
CA ASN A 356 13.60 -23.15 -10.09
C ASN A 356 12.61 -23.42 -8.96
N ASN A 357 11.68 -24.37 -9.13
CA ASN A 357 10.72 -24.71 -8.07
C ASN A 357 11.43 -25.41 -6.91
N SER A 358 12.38 -26.31 -7.18
CA SER A 358 13.16 -26.97 -6.13
C SER A 358 14.00 -25.99 -5.32
N ILE A 359 14.60 -24.98 -5.96
CA ILE A 359 15.32 -23.90 -5.27
C ILE A 359 14.36 -23.10 -4.39
N LYS A 360 13.20 -22.69 -4.91
CA LYS A 360 12.20 -21.93 -4.12
C LYS A 360 11.77 -22.69 -2.87
N ILE A 361 11.48 -23.99 -3.00
CA ILE A 361 11.11 -24.85 -1.87
C ILE A 361 12.25 -24.92 -0.84
N ALA A 362 13.48 -25.17 -1.30
CA ALA A 362 14.64 -25.24 -0.40
C ALA A 362 14.86 -23.92 0.36
N LEU A 363 14.76 -22.77 -0.33
CA LEU A 363 14.89 -21.46 0.30
C LEU A 363 13.73 -21.12 1.25
N ALA A 364 12.51 -21.56 0.95
CA ALA A 364 11.38 -21.41 1.88
C ALA A 364 11.62 -22.18 3.19
N CYS A 365 12.11 -23.42 3.11
CA CYS A 365 12.55 -24.18 4.28
C CYS A 365 13.70 -23.47 5.01
N ALA A 366 14.71 -22.95 4.29
CA ALA A 366 15.82 -22.22 4.90
C ALA A 366 15.34 -20.98 5.68
N SER A 367 14.31 -20.29 5.19
CA SER A 367 13.73 -19.11 5.83
C SER A 367 12.80 -19.43 7.01
N ALA A 368 12.61 -20.72 7.36
CA ALA A 368 11.72 -21.13 8.43
C ALA A 368 12.35 -20.89 9.81
N SER A 369 13.54 -21.43 10.07
CA SER A 369 14.21 -21.37 11.38
C SER A 369 15.73 -21.21 11.18
N SER A 370 16.46 -20.79 12.22
CA SER A 370 17.93 -20.74 12.20
C SER A 370 18.54 -22.13 11.94
N GLY A 371 17.96 -23.19 12.52
CA GLY A 371 18.41 -24.57 12.30
C GLY A 371 18.20 -25.02 10.85
N ALA A 372 17.02 -24.74 10.29
CA ALA A 372 16.70 -25.05 8.90
C ALA A 372 17.59 -24.27 7.92
N ALA A 373 17.89 -22.99 8.19
CA ALA A 373 18.80 -22.19 7.39
C ALA A 373 20.19 -22.83 7.30
N LEU A 374 20.76 -23.26 8.43
CA LEU A 374 22.06 -23.94 8.49
C LEU A 374 22.03 -25.28 7.74
N PHE A 375 20.99 -26.09 7.98
CA PHE A 375 20.83 -27.40 7.33
C PHE A 375 20.75 -27.28 5.80
N VAL A 376 19.85 -26.42 5.32
CA VAL A 376 19.63 -26.17 3.89
C VAL A 376 20.92 -25.65 3.25
N THR A 377 21.52 -24.61 3.84
CA THR A 377 22.68 -23.94 3.26
C THR A 377 23.85 -24.90 3.09
N ASN A 378 24.13 -25.73 4.11
CA ASN A 378 25.23 -26.68 4.05
C ASN A 378 25.10 -27.67 2.88
N LYS A 379 23.87 -28.12 2.58
CA LYS A 379 23.60 -29.05 1.47
C LYS A 379 23.52 -28.33 0.13
N LEU A 380 22.77 -27.23 0.05
CA LEU A 380 22.48 -26.53 -1.18
C LEU A 380 23.72 -25.86 -1.76
N VAL A 381 24.52 -25.14 -0.94
CA VAL A 381 25.73 -24.47 -1.42
C VAL A 381 26.73 -25.49 -1.98
N SER A 382 26.92 -26.62 -1.30
CA SER A 382 27.83 -27.69 -1.75
C SER A 382 27.42 -28.26 -3.12
N LEU A 383 26.12 -28.50 -3.34
CA LEU A 383 25.60 -29.02 -4.61
C LEU A 383 25.75 -28.01 -5.75
N ILE A 384 25.49 -26.73 -5.48
CA ILE A 384 25.57 -25.66 -6.48
C ILE A 384 27.04 -25.39 -6.86
N LEU A 385 27.96 -25.38 -5.89
CA LEU A 385 29.40 -25.26 -6.14
C LEU A 385 29.93 -26.41 -6.98
N SER A 386 29.48 -27.65 -6.72
CA SER A 386 29.86 -28.80 -7.53
C SER A 386 29.42 -28.66 -8.99
N GLN A 387 28.22 -28.11 -9.25
CA GLN A 387 27.75 -27.87 -10.61
C GLN A 387 28.54 -26.77 -11.32
N LEU A 388 28.90 -25.69 -10.61
CA LEU A 388 29.69 -24.59 -11.17
C LEU A 388 31.09 -25.03 -11.63
N GLN A 389 31.63 -26.12 -11.09
CA GLN A 389 32.91 -26.71 -11.48
C GLN A 389 32.83 -27.60 -12.73
N MET A 390 31.63 -27.91 -13.23
CA MET A 390 31.48 -28.75 -14.41
C MET A 390 31.73 -27.96 -15.70
N ASP A 391 32.59 -28.48 -16.57
CA ASP A 391 32.96 -27.84 -17.85
C ASP A 391 31.77 -27.67 -18.83
N THR A 392 30.69 -28.41 -18.62
CA THR A 392 29.50 -28.43 -19.49
C THR A 392 28.50 -27.31 -19.22
N VAL A 393 28.69 -26.49 -18.18
CA VAL A 393 27.71 -25.46 -17.78
C VAL A 393 27.87 -24.19 -18.62
N GLY A 394 26.82 -23.83 -19.34
CA GLY A 394 26.77 -22.62 -20.17
C GLY A 394 26.66 -21.32 -19.37
N ALA A 395 26.90 -20.18 -20.01
CA ALA A 395 26.93 -18.87 -19.33
C ALA A 395 25.63 -18.52 -18.57
N LEU A 396 24.45 -18.74 -19.18
CA LEU A 396 23.16 -18.49 -18.53
C LEU A 396 22.91 -19.38 -17.31
N GLN A 397 23.38 -20.64 -17.38
CA GLN A 397 23.27 -21.58 -16.27
C GLN A 397 24.20 -21.19 -15.11
N LYS A 398 25.40 -20.70 -15.42
CA LYS A 398 26.31 -20.14 -14.40
C LYS A 398 25.65 -18.97 -13.67
N VAL A 399 24.95 -18.07 -14.38
CA VAL A 399 24.21 -16.96 -13.75
C VAL A 399 23.18 -17.50 -12.77
N ALA A 400 22.34 -18.44 -13.19
CA ALA A 400 21.32 -19.05 -12.32
C ALA A 400 21.95 -19.72 -11.08
N LEU A 401 23.04 -20.48 -11.23
CA LEU A 401 23.72 -21.14 -10.11
C LEU A 401 24.32 -20.14 -9.11
N VAL A 402 24.98 -19.09 -9.59
CA VAL A 402 25.52 -18.03 -8.72
C VAL A 402 24.39 -17.27 -8.02
N GLU A 403 23.24 -17.12 -8.68
CA GLU A 403 22.06 -16.48 -8.09
C GLU A 403 21.52 -17.32 -6.93
N VAL A 404 21.50 -18.65 -7.07
CA VAL A 404 21.15 -19.55 -5.95
C VAL A 404 22.12 -19.39 -4.78
N LEU A 405 23.44 -19.31 -5.03
CA LEU A 405 24.41 -19.08 -3.96
C LEU A 405 24.13 -17.77 -3.22
N GLN A 406 23.88 -16.70 -3.97
CA GLN A 406 23.55 -15.40 -3.41
C GLN A 406 22.27 -15.45 -2.57
N GLN A 407 21.17 -15.99 -3.13
CA GLN A 407 19.88 -16.08 -2.45
C GLN A 407 19.99 -16.90 -1.16
N THR A 408 20.73 -18.02 -1.18
CA THR A 408 20.94 -18.87 0.00
C THR A 408 21.68 -18.11 1.10
N LEU A 409 22.75 -17.39 0.77
CA LEU A 409 23.51 -16.61 1.75
C LEU A 409 22.72 -15.39 2.26
N ASN A 410 21.87 -14.80 1.42
CA ASN A 410 20.96 -13.73 1.84
C ASN A 410 19.93 -14.23 2.86
N VAL A 411 19.36 -15.42 2.68
CA VAL A 411 18.48 -16.03 3.69
C VAL A 411 19.23 -16.18 5.02
N CYS A 412 20.48 -16.67 5.00
CA CYS A 412 21.30 -16.76 6.21
C CYS A 412 21.59 -15.40 6.86
N LYS A 413 21.71 -14.32 6.06
CA LYS A 413 21.87 -12.95 6.55
C LYS A 413 20.63 -12.50 7.31
N GLU A 414 19.46 -12.67 6.70
CA GLU A 414 18.16 -12.29 7.26
C GLU A 414 17.86 -13.08 8.54
N MET A 415 18.24 -14.36 8.56
CA MET A 415 18.11 -15.23 9.74
C MET A 415 19.18 -15.00 10.82
N GLY A 416 20.17 -14.13 10.59
CA GLY A 416 21.22 -13.81 11.55
C GLY A 416 22.22 -14.95 11.82
N VAL A 417 22.34 -15.93 10.92
CA VAL A 417 23.17 -17.14 11.11
C VAL A 417 24.43 -17.20 10.26
N LEU A 418 24.75 -16.16 9.49
CA LEU A 418 25.92 -16.14 8.58
C LEU A 418 27.24 -16.55 9.24
N GLN A 419 27.49 -16.14 10.50
CA GLN A 419 28.73 -16.47 11.22
C GLN A 419 28.75 -17.91 11.76
N GLN A 420 27.60 -18.58 11.81
CA GLN A 420 27.45 -19.96 12.28
C GLN A 420 27.61 -20.97 11.13
N LEU A 421 27.65 -20.50 9.88
CA LEU A 421 27.86 -21.36 8.72
C LEU A 421 29.24 -22.01 8.75
N ASP A 422 29.34 -23.17 8.11
CA ASP A 422 30.60 -23.87 7.91
C ASP A 422 31.60 -22.98 7.14
N LYS A 423 32.78 -22.77 7.74
CA LYS A 423 33.82 -21.88 7.19
C LYS A 423 34.35 -22.38 5.85
N GLU A 424 34.40 -23.69 5.61
CA GLU A 424 34.84 -24.25 4.33
C GLU A 424 33.84 -23.95 3.23
N ILE A 425 32.54 -24.08 3.53
CA ILE A 425 31.44 -23.80 2.59
C ILE A 425 31.41 -22.31 2.23
N VAL A 426 31.47 -21.44 3.24
CA VAL A 426 31.54 -19.98 3.02
C VAL A 426 32.82 -19.61 2.28
N GLY A 427 33.95 -20.25 2.62
CA GLY A 427 35.24 -20.14 1.93
C GLY A 427 35.17 -20.48 0.44
N ALA A 428 34.50 -21.56 0.09
CA ALA A 428 34.33 -21.98 -1.29
C ALA A 428 33.38 -21.05 -2.07
N ALA A 429 32.27 -20.63 -1.46
CA ALA A 429 31.33 -19.68 -2.06
C ALA A 429 31.98 -18.31 -2.31
N GLN A 430 32.70 -17.75 -1.32
CA GLN A 430 33.38 -16.48 -1.51
C GLN A 430 34.48 -16.58 -2.57
N LYS A 431 35.24 -17.69 -2.63
CA LYS A 431 36.24 -17.91 -3.67
C LYS A 431 35.63 -17.84 -5.06
N GLN A 432 34.44 -18.41 -5.24
CA GLN A 432 33.71 -18.33 -6.51
C GLN A 432 33.34 -16.88 -6.87
N PHE A 433 32.79 -16.11 -5.92
CA PHE A 433 32.46 -14.70 -6.17
C PHE A 433 33.71 -13.87 -6.52
N ILE A 434 34.82 -14.09 -5.81
CA ILE A 434 36.08 -13.38 -6.03
C ILE A 434 36.69 -13.74 -7.39
N GLN A 435 36.65 -15.00 -7.79
CA GLN A 435 37.08 -15.43 -9.13
C GLN A 435 36.27 -14.73 -10.23
N ILE A 436 34.95 -14.67 -10.08
CA ILE A 436 34.06 -13.97 -11.01
C ILE A 436 34.41 -12.47 -11.07
N LEU A 437 34.62 -11.81 -9.92
CA LEU A 437 34.98 -10.39 -9.87
C LEU A 437 36.28 -10.07 -10.62
N VAL A 438 37.24 -10.99 -10.63
CA VAL A 438 38.56 -10.79 -11.28
C VAL A 438 38.52 -11.16 -12.76
N GLN A 439 37.80 -12.23 -13.15
CA GLN A 439 37.89 -12.81 -14.49
C GLN A 439 36.82 -12.28 -15.47
N GLU A 440 35.64 -11.91 -14.98
CA GLU A 440 34.54 -11.45 -15.83
C GLU A 440 34.67 -9.97 -16.19
N ASP A 441 34.16 -9.63 -17.38
CA ASP A 441 34.04 -8.24 -17.85
C ASP A 441 33.07 -7.44 -16.98
N ASP A 442 33.30 -6.12 -16.86
CA ASP A 442 32.46 -5.21 -16.06
C ASP A 442 31.00 -5.16 -16.57
N ALA A 443 30.74 -5.49 -17.83
CA ALA A 443 29.39 -5.57 -18.39
C ALA A 443 28.68 -6.92 -18.14
N SER A 444 29.38 -7.93 -17.62
CA SER A 444 28.84 -9.28 -17.42
C SER A 444 27.80 -9.32 -16.29
N GLU A 445 26.67 -9.99 -16.53
CA GLU A 445 25.65 -10.25 -15.50
C GLU A 445 26.23 -11.05 -14.32
N LEU A 446 27.20 -11.93 -14.58
CA LEU A 446 27.90 -12.67 -13.52
C LEU A 446 28.66 -11.73 -12.58
N LYS A 447 29.31 -10.70 -13.12
CA LYS A 447 30.07 -9.75 -12.31
C LYS A 447 29.14 -8.86 -11.48
N LYS A 448 28.02 -8.41 -12.05
CA LYS A 448 26.96 -7.70 -11.31
C LYS A 448 26.48 -8.52 -10.11
N LEU A 449 26.21 -9.80 -10.35
CA LEU A 449 25.73 -10.72 -9.33
C LEU A 449 26.80 -11.00 -8.26
N ALA A 450 28.07 -11.12 -8.64
CA ALA A 450 29.17 -11.29 -7.70
C ALA A 450 29.38 -10.04 -6.83
N VAL A 451 29.32 -8.84 -7.40
CA VAL A 451 29.35 -7.57 -6.64
C VAL A 451 28.20 -7.54 -5.65
N ALA A 452 26.97 -7.81 -6.09
CA ALA A 452 25.81 -7.85 -5.20
C ALA A 452 25.93 -8.94 -4.11
N SER A 453 26.57 -10.07 -4.43
CA SER A 453 26.80 -11.17 -3.48
C SER A 453 27.76 -10.73 -2.36
N VAL A 454 28.96 -10.21 -2.70
CA VAL A 454 29.91 -9.74 -1.68
C VAL A 454 29.41 -8.52 -0.91
N THR A 455 28.62 -7.66 -1.54
CA THR A 455 27.95 -6.51 -0.90
C THR A 455 27.01 -6.95 0.22
N ASN A 456 26.35 -8.10 0.06
CA ASN A 456 25.38 -8.57 1.04
C ASN A 456 26.00 -9.25 2.25
N ILE A 457 27.21 -9.80 2.14
CA ILE A 457 27.84 -10.62 3.20
C ILE A 457 29.23 -10.12 3.63
N PRO A 458 29.49 -8.80 3.74
CA PRO A 458 30.83 -8.28 4.00
C PRO A 458 31.49 -8.91 5.23
N GLN A 459 30.72 -9.18 6.29
CA GLN A 459 31.20 -9.71 7.57
C GLN A 459 31.82 -11.12 7.52
N VAL A 460 31.60 -11.89 6.45
CA VAL A 460 32.17 -13.24 6.28
C VAL A 460 33.21 -13.32 5.17
N ILE A 461 33.53 -12.21 4.50
CA ILE A 461 34.60 -12.16 3.50
C ILE A 461 35.97 -12.13 4.21
N ALA A 462 36.82 -13.10 3.89
CA ALA A 462 38.18 -13.22 4.42
C ALA A 462 39.03 -12.00 4.05
N ASP A 463 40.01 -11.67 4.90
CA ASP A 463 40.89 -10.50 4.77
C ASP A 463 41.61 -10.44 3.41
N GLU A 464 42.19 -11.56 2.97
CA GLU A 464 42.83 -11.69 1.66
C GLU A 464 41.88 -11.36 0.50
N ASN A 465 40.61 -11.73 0.62
CA ASN A 465 39.58 -11.50 -0.40
C ASN A 465 39.03 -10.07 -0.35
N ARG A 466 38.96 -9.43 0.83
CA ARG A 466 38.54 -8.03 0.95
C ARG A 466 39.45 -7.10 0.15
N PHE A 467 40.77 -7.34 0.18
CA PHE A 467 41.70 -6.55 -0.62
C PHE A 467 41.47 -6.67 -2.13
N VAL A 468 41.08 -7.86 -2.61
CA VAL A 468 40.68 -8.06 -4.01
C VAL A 468 39.42 -7.26 -4.34
N VAL A 469 38.41 -7.29 -3.45
CA VAL A 469 37.20 -6.47 -3.60
C VAL A 469 37.55 -4.98 -3.67
N TYR A 470 38.36 -4.47 -2.74
CA TYR A 470 38.79 -3.06 -2.75
C TYR A 470 39.53 -2.67 -4.02
N THR A 471 40.43 -3.53 -4.49
CA THR A 471 41.17 -3.32 -5.74
C THR A 471 40.23 -3.27 -6.94
N ASN A 472 39.21 -4.14 -6.96
CA ASN A 472 38.19 -4.17 -8.01
C ASN A 472 37.32 -2.91 -7.98
N ILE A 473 36.88 -2.47 -6.80
CA ILE A 473 36.17 -1.20 -6.61
C ILE A 473 36.98 -0.04 -7.18
N VAL A 474 38.26 0.09 -6.80
CA VAL A 474 39.14 1.16 -7.31
C VAL A 474 39.36 1.06 -8.81
N HIS A 475 39.58 -0.15 -9.35
CA HIS A 475 39.73 -0.37 -10.78
C HIS A 475 38.49 0.12 -11.54
N ILE A 476 37.30 -0.30 -11.09
CA ILE A 476 36.02 0.06 -11.73
C ILE A 476 35.78 1.57 -11.65
N LEU A 477 36.02 2.21 -10.50
CA LEU A 477 35.87 3.66 -10.33
C LEU A 477 36.83 4.46 -11.22
N LEU A 478 38.04 3.95 -11.46
CA LEU A 478 39.04 4.61 -12.32
C LEU A 478 38.87 4.29 -13.82
N SER A 479 38.18 3.19 -14.15
CA SER A 479 37.97 2.78 -15.53
C SER A 479 37.02 3.73 -16.28
N ALA A 480 37.22 3.84 -17.60
CA ALA A 480 36.29 4.55 -18.49
C ALA A 480 35.05 3.71 -18.87
N GLY A 481 34.87 2.53 -18.23
CA GLY A 481 33.89 1.50 -18.58
C GLY A 481 32.51 1.62 -17.92
N ASN A 482 31.59 0.78 -18.40
CA ASN A 482 30.13 0.76 -18.27
C ASN A 482 29.52 1.14 -16.88
N GLU A 483 28.46 1.95 -16.89
CA GLU A 483 27.77 2.54 -15.71
C GLU A 483 26.84 1.57 -14.96
N GLN A 484 26.85 0.28 -15.28
CA GLN A 484 25.81 -0.65 -14.82
C GLN A 484 26.11 -1.35 -13.49
N LEU A 485 27.33 -1.20 -12.94
CA LEU A 485 27.71 -1.80 -11.66
C LEU A 485 27.50 -0.81 -10.51
N ASN A 486 26.57 -1.13 -9.60
CA ASN A 486 26.34 -0.39 -8.35
C ASN A 486 27.47 -0.69 -7.35
N ILE A 487 28.56 0.05 -7.47
CA ILE A 487 29.76 -0.11 -6.63
C ILE A 487 29.66 0.74 -5.36
N GLU A 488 28.84 1.78 -5.39
CA GLU A 488 28.61 2.69 -4.26
C GLU A 488 27.99 1.96 -3.06
N ASP A 489 27.03 1.07 -3.29
CA ASP A 489 26.45 0.25 -2.21
C ASP A 489 27.48 -0.76 -1.68
N CYS A 490 28.22 -1.42 -2.56
CA CYS A 490 29.33 -2.31 -2.16
C CYS A 490 30.35 -1.56 -1.29
N LEU A 491 30.80 -0.39 -1.74
CA LEU A 491 31.74 0.46 -1.02
C LEU A 491 31.19 0.88 0.35
N TYR A 492 29.91 1.28 0.42
CA TYR A 492 29.26 1.65 1.67
C TYR A 492 29.17 0.49 2.65
N GLN A 493 28.69 -0.69 2.22
CA GLN A 493 28.59 -1.86 3.10
C GLN A 493 29.95 -2.27 3.66
N PHE A 494 30.99 -2.30 2.83
CA PHE A 494 32.35 -2.57 3.32
C PHE A 494 32.87 -1.48 4.25
N ALA A 495 32.55 -0.21 4.01
CA ALA A 495 32.96 0.88 4.90
C ALA A 495 32.26 0.83 6.28
N VAL A 496 31.00 0.39 6.32
CA VAL A 496 30.26 0.17 7.59
C VAL A 496 30.96 -0.90 8.45
N HIS A 497 31.45 -1.97 7.84
CA HIS A 497 32.07 -3.09 8.57
C HIS A 497 33.59 -2.95 8.77
N TYR A 498 34.30 -2.30 7.84
CA TYR A 498 35.76 -2.25 7.75
C TYR A 498 36.27 -0.82 7.44
N SER A 499 35.76 0.17 8.17
CA SER A 499 36.01 1.61 7.92
C SER A 499 37.50 1.97 7.80
N VAL A 500 38.37 1.42 8.65
CA VAL A 500 39.82 1.67 8.63
C VAL A 500 40.47 1.14 7.36
N GLU A 501 40.09 -0.06 6.91
CA GLU A 501 40.61 -0.65 5.68
C GLU A 501 40.19 0.16 4.46
N VAL A 502 38.90 0.50 4.37
CA VAL A 502 38.36 1.28 3.24
C VAL A 502 38.98 2.69 3.21
N MET A 503 39.18 3.32 4.37
CA MET A 503 39.88 4.60 4.46
C MET A 503 41.28 4.50 3.83
N ASN A 504 42.10 3.55 4.31
CA ASN A 504 43.50 3.44 3.90
C ASN A 504 43.68 2.99 2.44
N VAL A 505 42.84 2.06 1.96
CA VAL A 505 43.03 1.42 0.65
C VAL A 505 42.31 2.18 -0.46
N ILE A 506 41.13 2.73 -0.18
CA ILE A 506 40.27 3.36 -1.19
C ILE A 506 40.29 4.87 -1.05
N VAL A 507 39.84 5.42 0.09
CA VAL A 507 39.65 6.87 0.21
C VAL A 507 40.96 7.62 0.10
N ASP A 508 42.00 7.20 0.80
CA ASP A 508 43.33 7.84 0.74
C ASP A 508 43.89 7.85 -0.67
N LYS A 509 43.70 6.76 -1.41
CA LYS A 509 44.13 6.64 -2.80
C LYS A 509 43.35 7.53 -3.74
N LEU A 510 42.02 7.63 -3.57
CA LEU A 510 41.17 8.45 -4.43
C LEU A 510 41.32 9.95 -4.12
N VAL A 511 41.47 10.34 -2.85
CA VAL A 511 41.68 11.73 -2.42
C VAL A 511 43.05 12.25 -2.84
N ALA A 512 44.09 11.41 -2.87
CA ALA A 512 45.43 11.80 -3.30
C ALA A 512 45.61 11.95 -4.82
N LYS A 513 44.60 11.58 -5.62
CA LYS A 513 44.65 11.71 -7.09
C LYS A 513 44.44 13.18 -7.50
N ASN A 514 45.16 13.64 -8.52
CA ASN A 514 44.91 14.94 -9.14
C ASN A 514 43.73 14.88 -10.10
N TYR A 515 42.80 15.83 -9.97
CA TYR A 515 41.59 15.93 -10.79
C TYR A 515 41.66 17.20 -11.65
N ASP A 516 42.50 17.18 -12.67
CA ASP A 516 42.76 18.37 -13.50
C ASP A 516 41.61 18.71 -14.46
N SER A 517 40.67 17.78 -14.69
CA SER A 517 39.52 17.99 -15.57
C SER A 517 38.27 17.22 -15.14
N ALA A 518 37.11 17.79 -15.46
CA ALA A 518 35.83 17.14 -15.27
C ALA A 518 35.65 16.02 -16.31
N SER A 519 35.59 14.78 -15.82
CA SER A 519 35.38 13.58 -16.64
C SER A 519 34.29 12.70 -16.04
N ARG A 520 33.77 11.75 -16.82
CA ARG A 520 32.84 10.74 -16.30
C ARG A 520 33.43 9.94 -15.13
N SER A 521 34.72 9.63 -15.19
CA SER A 521 35.42 8.96 -14.09
C SER A 521 35.49 9.84 -12.84
N THR A 522 35.69 11.15 -13.00
CA THR A 522 35.70 12.12 -11.90
C THR A 522 34.35 12.14 -11.17
N LEU A 523 33.25 12.26 -11.93
CA LEU A 523 31.90 12.22 -11.36
C LEU A 523 31.62 10.91 -10.62
N ARG A 524 31.99 9.76 -11.20
CA ARG A 524 31.80 8.45 -10.57
C ARG A 524 32.55 8.33 -9.25
N ILE A 525 33.81 8.75 -9.22
CA ILE A 525 34.63 8.77 -8.01
C ILE A 525 34.00 9.69 -6.96
N PHE A 526 33.55 10.88 -7.35
CA PHE A 526 32.98 11.83 -6.41
C PHE A 526 31.65 11.31 -5.83
N ASN A 527 30.81 10.67 -6.63
CA ASN A 527 29.61 9.98 -6.15
C ASN A 527 29.94 8.86 -5.14
N ALA A 528 30.97 8.06 -5.43
CA ALA A 528 31.44 7.01 -4.53
C ALA A 528 32.04 7.56 -3.22
N LEU A 529 32.75 8.69 -3.25
CA LEU A 529 33.21 9.35 -2.03
C LEU A 529 32.04 9.98 -1.26
N ALA A 530 31.10 10.61 -1.97
CA ALA A 530 29.91 11.20 -1.36
C ALA A 530 29.00 10.16 -0.71
N CYS A 531 28.97 8.92 -1.20
CA CYS A 531 28.20 7.84 -0.56
C CYS A 531 28.71 7.49 0.84
N LEU A 532 29.97 7.80 1.15
CA LEU A 532 30.63 7.55 2.44
C LEU A 532 30.49 8.70 3.44
N LEU A 533 30.03 9.88 3.02
CA LEU A 533 29.83 11.04 3.90
C LEU A 533 28.93 10.78 5.12
N PRO A 534 27.91 9.90 5.08
CA PRO A 534 27.16 9.54 6.29
C PRO A 534 28.03 8.91 7.40
N LEU A 535 29.18 8.31 7.06
CA LEU A 535 30.04 7.59 8.00
C LEU A 535 31.05 8.53 8.68
N GLU A 536 30.92 8.68 10.00
CA GLU A 536 31.78 9.54 10.85
C GLU A 536 33.30 9.35 10.60
N PRO A 537 33.86 8.13 10.50
CA PRO A 537 35.32 7.95 10.37
C PRO A 537 35.91 8.56 9.10
N MET A 538 35.07 8.82 8.09
CA MET A 538 35.51 9.18 6.74
C MET A 538 35.07 10.58 6.33
N ARG A 539 33.99 11.08 6.93
CA ARG A 539 33.33 12.33 6.56
C ARG A 539 34.30 13.50 6.51
N GLU A 540 35.07 13.74 7.57
CA GLU A 540 35.96 14.91 7.65
C GLU A 540 36.94 14.99 6.47
N LYS A 541 37.63 13.89 6.17
CA LYS A 541 38.64 13.84 5.10
C LYS A 541 38.01 14.07 3.73
N ILE A 542 36.82 13.49 3.49
CA ILE A 542 36.10 13.61 2.22
C ILE A 542 35.53 15.02 2.05
N VAL A 543 34.96 15.62 3.10
CA VAL A 543 34.48 17.01 3.05
C VAL A 543 35.65 17.96 2.78
N GLN A 544 36.76 17.83 3.50
CA GLN A 544 37.95 18.66 3.25
C GLN A 544 38.46 18.51 1.82
N PHE A 545 38.49 17.29 1.29
CA PHE A 545 38.86 17.05 -0.11
C PHE A 545 37.95 17.83 -1.08
N PHE A 546 36.62 17.71 -0.95
CA PHE A 546 35.70 18.44 -1.82
C PHE A 546 35.83 19.95 -1.66
N LEU A 547 35.93 20.46 -0.42
CA LEU A 547 36.08 21.89 -0.19
C LEU A 547 37.41 22.43 -0.73
N ASN A 548 38.50 21.66 -0.66
CA ASN A 548 39.77 22.04 -1.26
C ASN A 548 39.65 22.18 -2.78
N LEU A 549 38.91 21.29 -3.46
CA LEU A 549 38.63 21.42 -4.90
C LEU A 549 37.78 22.65 -5.24
N VAL A 550 36.83 23.00 -4.37
CA VAL A 550 35.92 24.15 -4.55
C VAL A 550 36.63 25.49 -4.29
N PHE A 551 37.55 25.54 -3.33
CA PHE A 551 38.24 26.77 -2.95
C PHE A 551 39.63 26.94 -3.57
N ASP A 552 40.13 25.98 -4.35
CA ASP A 552 41.39 26.10 -5.08
C ASP A 552 41.23 27.00 -6.32
N LYS A 553 41.97 28.12 -6.32
CA LYS A 553 41.96 29.14 -7.38
C LYS A 553 42.51 28.63 -8.72
N HIS A 554 43.32 27.58 -8.70
CA HIS A 554 43.91 26.99 -9.90
C HIS A 554 43.06 25.86 -10.48
N MET A 555 42.02 25.42 -9.76
CA MET A 555 41.15 24.35 -10.16
C MET A 555 40.16 24.80 -11.24
N GLN A 556 39.89 23.91 -12.20
CA GLN A 556 38.85 24.15 -13.21
C GLN A 556 37.47 24.20 -12.55
N GLN A 557 36.66 25.20 -12.91
CA GLN A 557 35.33 25.40 -12.32
C GLN A 557 34.43 24.18 -12.55
N GLU A 558 34.59 23.45 -13.65
CA GLU A 558 33.85 22.22 -13.95
C GLU A 558 34.10 21.12 -12.92
N VAL A 559 35.33 21.00 -12.39
CA VAL A 559 35.66 20.04 -11.32
C VAL A 559 35.03 20.48 -10.01
N GLY A 560 35.08 21.78 -9.70
CA GLY A 560 34.42 22.35 -8.54
C GLY A 560 32.89 22.16 -8.58
N ILE A 561 32.25 22.27 -9.75
CA ILE A 561 30.82 21.97 -9.95
C ILE A 561 30.52 20.53 -9.55
N LEU A 562 31.32 19.55 -10.01
CA LEU A 562 31.12 18.15 -9.63
C LEU A 562 31.26 17.94 -8.12
N ALA A 563 32.20 18.61 -7.46
CA ALA A 563 32.38 18.54 -6.01
C ALA A 563 31.19 19.13 -5.25
N LEU A 564 30.69 20.30 -5.68
CA LEU A 564 29.49 20.94 -5.13
C LEU A 564 28.25 20.05 -5.26
N GLN A 565 28.03 19.48 -6.45
CA GLN A 565 26.92 18.56 -6.71
C GLN A 565 27.01 17.27 -5.87
N SER A 566 28.23 16.76 -5.65
CA SER A 566 28.44 15.56 -4.84
C SER A 566 28.11 15.80 -3.36
N LEU A 567 28.47 16.96 -2.82
CA LEU A 567 28.06 17.40 -1.48
C LEU A 567 26.53 17.62 -1.42
N GLU A 568 25.94 18.22 -2.44
CA GLU A 568 24.49 18.45 -2.53
C GLU A 568 23.71 17.13 -2.46
N VAL A 569 24.09 16.13 -3.26
CA VAL A 569 23.46 14.80 -3.26
C VAL A 569 23.58 14.13 -1.89
N ALA A 570 24.71 14.30 -1.19
CA ALA A 570 24.88 13.77 0.16
C ALA A 570 23.97 14.44 1.18
N LEU A 571 23.74 15.76 1.07
CA LEU A 571 22.81 16.50 1.94
C LEU A 571 21.35 16.11 1.72
N GLN A 572 20.98 15.60 0.54
CA GLN A 572 19.61 15.16 0.27
C GLN A 572 19.27 13.81 0.92
N LYS A 573 20.25 13.07 1.46
CA LYS A 573 20.04 11.80 2.17
C LYS A 573 19.50 12.01 3.60
N PRO A 574 18.87 11.01 4.24
CA PRO A 574 18.35 11.12 5.61
C PRO A 574 19.39 11.54 6.67
N SER A 575 20.67 11.22 6.45
CA SER A 575 21.80 11.61 7.31
C SER A 575 22.36 13.02 7.02
N GLY A 576 21.73 13.78 6.13
CA GLY A 576 22.24 15.07 5.64
C GLY A 576 22.30 16.18 6.68
N SER A 577 21.50 16.11 7.76
CA SER A 577 21.46 17.15 8.80
C SER A 577 22.78 17.33 9.54
N VAL A 578 23.50 16.24 9.85
CA VAL A 578 24.79 16.33 10.53
C VAL A 578 25.85 16.94 9.61
N LEU A 579 25.85 16.56 8.33
CA LEU A 579 26.71 17.17 7.31
C LEU A 579 26.40 18.66 7.13
N ALA A 580 25.12 19.04 7.12
CA ALA A 580 24.70 20.43 6.99
C ALA A 580 25.22 21.28 8.16
N GLU A 581 25.10 20.77 9.39
CA GLU A 581 25.56 21.48 10.58
C GLU A 581 27.09 21.58 10.63
N GLU A 582 27.83 20.56 10.17
CA GLU A 582 29.28 20.64 10.02
C GLU A 582 29.70 21.68 8.95
N LEU A 583 29.05 21.69 7.79
CA LEU A 583 29.32 22.67 6.73
C LEU A 583 29.06 24.10 7.22
N ARG A 584 28.01 24.30 8.02
CA ARG A 584 27.70 25.58 8.66
C ARG A 584 28.74 25.97 9.72
N THR A 585 28.99 25.13 10.71
CA THR A 585 29.72 25.53 11.93
C THR A 585 31.22 25.29 11.85
N LYS A 586 31.65 24.13 11.36
CA LYS A 586 33.07 23.75 11.28
C LYS A 586 33.74 24.39 10.07
N TYR A 587 33.07 24.39 8.92
CA TYR A 587 33.66 24.85 7.67
C TYR A 587 33.26 26.29 7.29
N ASN A 588 32.26 26.87 7.95
CA ASN A 588 31.72 28.21 7.67
C ASN A 588 31.47 28.42 6.17
N LEU A 589 30.81 27.45 5.54
CA LEU A 589 30.72 27.33 4.08
C LEU A 589 30.18 28.60 3.41
N ILE A 590 29.11 29.18 3.94
CA ILE A 590 28.48 30.39 3.37
C ILE A 590 29.40 31.60 3.49
N ASP A 591 30.09 31.77 4.62
CA ASP A 591 31.07 32.85 4.78
C ASP A 591 32.20 32.72 3.76
N LYS A 592 32.74 31.51 3.58
CA LYS A 592 33.79 31.25 2.58
C LYS A 592 33.33 31.49 1.15
N PHE A 593 32.09 31.09 0.81
CA PHE A 593 31.50 31.41 -0.49
C PHE A 593 31.40 32.92 -0.68
N ASN A 594 30.96 33.64 0.34
CA ASN A 594 30.85 35.10 0.30
C ASN A 594 32.22 35.76 0.09
N GLU A 595 33.25 35.32 0.83
CA GLU A 595 34.64 35.80 0.67
C GLU A 595 35.19 35.51 -0.73
N GLN A 596 34.98 34.29 -1.24
CA GLN A 596 35.49 33.83 -2.54
C GLN A 596 34.91 34.62 -3.72
N VAL A 597 33.61 34.94 -3.69
CA VAL A 597 32.96 35.68 -4.81
C VAL A 597 33.19 37.18 -4.76
N HIS A 598 33.55 37.72 -3.60
CA HIS A 598 33.83 39.14 -3.40
C HIS A 598 35.32 39.51 -3.51
N GLU A 599 36.19 38.52 -3.69
CA GLU A 599 37.62 38.75 -3.87
C GLU A 599 37.90 39.52 -5.17
N GLN A 600 38.74 40.55 -5.10
CA GLN A 600 39.08 41.39 -6.24
C GLN A 600 39.73 40.58 -7.36
N GLY A 601 39.22 40.72 -8.59
CA GLY A 601 39.75 40.05 -9.79
C GLY A 601 39.22 38.63 -10.00
N SER A 602 38.30 38.13 -9.16
CA SER A 602 37.65 36.84 -9.36
C SER A 602 36.51 36.93 -10.41
N SER A 603 36.36 35.87 -11.20
CA SER A 603 35.29 35.74 -12.19
C SER A 603 34.80 34.29 -12.23
N TYR A 604 33.49 34.10 -12.00
CA TYR A 604 32.86 32.79 -11.92
C TYR A 604 31.79 32.66 -12.99
N THR A 605 31.69 31.47 -13.57
CA THR A 605 30.63 31.13 -14.52
C THR A 605 29.27 31.05 -13.82
N SER A 606 28.20 31.26 -14.58
CA SER A 606 26.84 31.12 -14.05
C SER A 606 26.57 29.71 -13.53
N ASP A 607 27.10 28.68 -14.18
CA ASP A 607 26.94 27.28 -13.77
C ASP A 607 27.61 26.99 -12.41
N TYR A 608 28.79 27.58 -12.18
CA TYR A 608 29.49 27.47 -10.90
C TYR A 608 28.70 28.13 -9.77
N LEU A 609 28.24 29.37 -9.97
CA LEU A 609 27.41 30.10 -9.00
C LEU A 609 26.07 29.40 -8.73
N TYR A 610 25.48 28.80 -9.77
CA TYR A 610 24.28 27.99 -9.62
C TYR A 610 24.53 26.74 -8.77
N ALA A 611 25.64 26.02 -8.98
CA ALA A 611 26.06 24.88 -8.16
C ALA A 611 26.32 25.27 -6.69
N MET A 612 26.90 26.44 -6.44
CA MET A 612 27.04 26.98 -5.07
C MET A 612 25.67 27.23 -4.43
N SER A 613 24.76 27.88 -5.17
CA SER A 613 23.42 28.20 -4.67
C SER A 613 22.60 26.95 -4.36
N THR A 614 22.72 25.89 -5.17
CA THR A 614 21.99 24.62 -4.97
C THR A 614 22.51 23.86 -3.77
N LEU A 615 23.82 23.82 -3.56
CA LEU A 615 24.41 23.28 -2.32
C LEU A 615 23.92 24.05 -1.08
N MET A 616 23.90 25.39 -1.13
CA MET A 616 23.37 26.21 -0.05
C MET A 616 21.89 25.90 0.23
N LYS A 617 21.06 25.77 -0.80
CA LYS A 617 19.64 25.39 -0.66
C LYS A 617 19.47 24.02 -0.02
N ALA A 618 20.26 23.04 -0.44
CA ALA A 618 20.25 21.70 0.13
C ALA A 618 20.68 21.72 1.61
N MET A 619 21.64 22.58 1.96
CA MET A 619 22.05 22.80 3.34
C MET A 619 20.94 23.46 4.16
N MET A 620 20.38 24.57 3.69
CA MET A 620 19.27 25.27 4.36
C MET A 620 18.10 24.33 4.65
N LYS A 621 17.73 23.48 3.69
CA LYS A 621 16.66 22.47 3.84
C LYS A 621 16.86 21.50 5.03
N GLN A 622 18.10 21.23 5.40
CA GLN A 622 18.45 20.28 6.47
C GLN A 622 18.68 20.94 7.84
N LEU A 623 18.76 22.27 7.88
CA LEU A 623 19.03 23.05 9.09
C LEU A 623 17.74 23.36 9.87
N THR A 624 17.87 23.62 11.18
CA THR A 624 16.73 24.06 12.02
C THR A 624 16.33 25.50 11.71
N ALA A 625 15.11 25.89 12.10
CA ALA A 625 14.62 27.26 11.89
C ALA A 625 15.53 28.32 12.56
N GLU A 626 16.10 28.01 13.74
CA GLU A 626 17.04 28.90 14.43
C GLU A 626 18.34 29.10 13.63
N ALA A 627 18.89 27.99 13.11
CA ALA A 627 20.09 28.00 12.28
C ALA A 627 19.89 28.80 10.98
N GLN A 628 18.77 28.55 10.31
CA GLN A 628 18.39 29.27 9.10
C GLN A 628 18.18 30.78 9.37
N LYS A 629 17.58 31.13 10.50
CA LYS A 629 17.39 32.53 10.92
C LYS A 629 18.73 33.24 11.10
N GLU A 630 19.68 32.62 11.80
CA GLU A 630 21.03 33.19 11.99
C GLU A 630 21.73 33.47 10.65
N ILE A 631 21.71 32.48 9.74
CA ILE A 631 22.29 32.62 8.40
C ILE A 631 21.61 33.78 7.64
N THR A 632 20.28 33.81 7.65
CA THR A 632 19.51 34.83 6.91
C THR A 632 19.80 36.22 7.44
N THR A 633 19.77 36.42 8.77
CA THR A 633 20.07 37.71 9.40
C THR A 633 21.50 38.17 9.13
N LYS A 634 22.47 37.26 9.17
CA LYS A 634 23.89 37.58 8.96
C LYS A 634 24.19 37.98 7.51
N HIS A 635 23.65 37.26 6.53
CA HIS A 635 24.10 37.36 5.15
C HIS A 635 23.23 38.25 4.26
N LEU A 636 21.91 38.37 4.53
CA LEU A 636 21.00 39.05 3.61
C LEU A 636 21.20 40.58 3.58
N THR A 637 21.57 41.20 4.69
CA THR A 637 21.70 42.67 4.83
C THR A 637 22.83 43.28 3.99
N GLY A 638 23.84 42.49 3.60
CA GLY A 638 25.01 42.95 2.87
C GLY A 638 25.01 42.63 1.36
N MET A 639 23.96 41.98 0.84
CA MET A 639 23.90 41.51 -0.55
C MET A 639 23.40 42.61 -1.49
N ASP A 640 24.11 42.82 -2.59
CA ASP A 640 23.74 43.76 -3.65
C ASP A 640 23.29 42.97 -4.88
N LEU A 641 21.97 42.83 -5.04
CA LEU A 641 21.37 42.04 -6.11
C LEU A 641 21.71 42.53 -7.53
N THR A 642 22.30 43.72 -7.70
CA THR A 642 22.81 44.14 -9.00
C THR A 642 24.03 43.34 -9.46
N ARG A 643 24.71 42.65 -8.53
CA ARG A 643 25.82 41.73 -8.80
C ARG A 643 25.30 40.30 -8.95
N LEU A 644 25.70 39.65 -10.05
CA LEU A 644 25.28 38.28 -10.37
C LEU A 644 25.64 37.29 -9.26
N THR A 645 26.81 37.46 -8.63
CA THR A 645 27.28 36.66 -7.50
C THR A 645 26.32 36.71 -6.32
N ASP A 646 25.90 37.92 -5.96
CA ASP A 646 25.07 38.19 -4.78
C ASP A 646 23.64 37.70 -5.01
N LEU A 647 23.15 37.76 -6.25
CA LEU A 647 21.86 37.16 -6.63
C LEU A 647 21.84 35.64 -6.41
N TYR A 648 22.88 34.92 -6.84
CA TYR A 648 22.97 33.47 -6.62
C TYR A 648 23.13 33.11 -5.15
N LEU A 649 23.96 33.85 -4.39
CA LEU A 649 24.09 33.64 -2.95
C LEU A 649 22.78 33.95 -2.20
N THR A 650 22.10 35.03 -2.56
CA THR A 650 20.76 35.37 -2.02
C THR A 650 19.79 34.22 -2.28
N SER A 651 19.82 33.65 -3.49
CA SER A 651 18.99 32.48 -3.81
C SER A 651 19.32 31.27 -2.94
N GLY A 652 20.59 31.07 -2.62
CA GLY A 652 21.07 30.04 -1.71
C GLY A 652 20.50 30.19 -0.30
N VAL A 653 20.60 31.40 0.26
CA VAL A 653 20.12 31.72 1.62
C VAL A 653 18.60 31.70 1.72
N LEU A 654 17.88 32.15 0.69
CA LEU A 654 16.41 32.22 0.73
C LEU A 654 15.71 30.88 0.39
N GLY A 655 16.45 29.87 -0.05
CA GLY A 655 15.84 28.60 -0.43
C GLY A 655 15.53 27.69 0.75
N TYR A 656 14.37 27.02 0.70
CA TYR A 656 13.90 26.10 1.73
C TYR A 656 13.81 26.70 3.15
N LEU A 657 13.66 28.03 3.25
CA LEU A 657 13.45 28.69 4.53
C LEU A 657 12.17 28.16 5.21
N ASP A 658 12.25 27.93 6.51
CA ASP A 658 11.12 27.60 7.37
C ASP A 658 10.10 28.75 7.40
N GLU A 659 8.81 28.45 7.49
CA GLU A 659 7.73 29.45 7.45
C GLU A 659 7.80 30.49 8.57
N THR A 660 8.43 30.15 9.71
CA THR A 660 8.52 31.01 10.89
C THR A 660 9.53 32.15 10.74
N ILE A 661 10.39 32.11 9.72
CA ILE A 661 11.44 33.11 9.50
C ILE A 661 10.85 34.34 8.81
N SER A 662 10.85 35.47 9.52
CA SER A 662 10.37 36.74 8.97
C SER A 662 11.38 37.37 7.99
N LEU A 663 10.86 37.87 6.88
CA LEU A 663 11.59 38.63 5.85
C LEU A 663 11.05 40.06 5.72
N GLU A 664 10.25 40.52 6.68
CA GLU A 664 9.54 41.83 6.64
C GLU A 664 10.47 43.00 6.31
N ASP A 665 11.61 43.10 7.02
CA ASP A 665 12.56 44.21 6.86
C ASP A 665 13.24 44.25 5.47
N HIS A 666 13.26 43.13 4.76
CA HIS A 666 13.93 43.00 3.45
C HIS A 666 12.93 42.92 2.29
N PHE A 667 11.63 42.75 2.57
CA PHE A 667 10.63 42.40 1.57
C PHE A 667 10.53 43.44 0.44
N GLU A 668 10.37 44.72 0.77
CA GLU A 668 10.18 45.78 -0.23
C GLU A 668 11.40 45.92 -1.16
N ASN A 669 12.61 45.90 -0.58
CA ASN A 669 13.87 46.00 -1.35
C ASN A 669 14.05 44.79 -2.28
N LEU A 670 13.87 43.57 -1.76
CA LEU A 670 13.97 42.34 -2.54
C LEU A 670 12.96 42.33 -3.69
N VAL A 671 11.71 42.72 -3.43
CA VAL A 671 10.67 42.80 -4.45
C VAL A 671 11.03 43.81 -5.53
N GLN A 672 11.53 44.99 -5.15
CA GLN A 672 11.94 46.02 -6.10
C GLN A 672 13.10 45.56 -7.00
N ASP A 673 14.16 45.02 -6.40
CA ASP A 673 15.37 44.62 -7.13
C ASP A 673 15.12 43.41 -8.03
N LEU A 674 14.47 42.36 -7.51
CA LEU A 674 14.15 41.17 -8.29
C LEU A 674 13.17 41.48 -9.43
N THR A 675 12.20 42.37 -9.22
CA THR A 675 11.29 42.83 -10.29
C THR A 675 12.07 43.52 -11.40
N LYS A 676 12.98 44.44 -11.03
CA LYS A 676 13.80 45.17 -11.99
C LYS A 676 14.71 44.21 -12.78
N LEU A 677 15.31 43.24 -12.12
CA LEU A 677 16.17 42.23 -12.77
C LEU A 677 15.38 41.31 -13.68
N SER A 678 14.23 40.79 -13.24
CA SER A 678 13.35 39.95 -14.06
C SER A 678 12.91 40.64 -15.36
N LEU A 679 12.61 41.95 -15.30
CA LEU A 679 12.18 42.70 -16.48
C LEU A 679 13.32 43.08 -17.42
N ASN A 680 14.54 43.31 -16.91
CA ASN A 680 15.64 43.92 -17.67
C ASN A 680 16.81 42.98 -17.99
N ALA A 681 16.97 41.86 -17.28
CA ALA A 681 18.08 40.92 -17.53
C ALA A 681 18.06 40.39 -18.97
N GLU A 682 19.26 40.22 -19.54
CA GLU A 682 19.46 39.57 -20.84
C GLU A 682 19.57 38.04 -20.70
N ASP A 683 20.11 37.57 -19.58
CA ASP A 683 20.24 36.14 -19.26
C ASP A 683 18.90 35.57 -18.75
N GLU A 684 18.34 34.59 -19.47
CA GLU A 684 17.09 33.94 -19.12
C GLU A 684 17.20 33.08 -17.85
N ASN A 685 18.38 32.59 -17.46
CA ASN A 685 18.58 31.86 -16.20
C ASN A 685 18.45 32.81 -15.01
N VAL A 686 19.05 34.00 -15.11
CA VAL A 686 18.93 35.06 -14.11
C VAL A 686 17.48 35.48 -13.95
N LYS A 687 16.78 35.66 -15.07
CA LYS A 687 15.36 36.02 -15.06
C LYS A 687 14.49 34.96 -14.40
N THR A 688 14.70 33.68 -14.76
CA THR A 688 13.98 32.55 -14.15
C THR A 688 14.26 32.46 -12.65
N LEU A 689 15.51 32.69 -12.22
CA LEU A 689 15.89 32.74 -10.82
C LEU A 689 15.14 33.85 -10.05
N CYS A 690 15.09 35.06 -10.61
CA CYS A 690 14.35 36.18 -10.02
C CYS A 690 12.86 35.88 -9.91
N ASP A 691 12.25 35.35 -10.96
CA ASP A 691 10.84 34.97 -11.00
C ASP A 691 10.49 33.93 -9.93
N HIS A 692 11.35 32.91 -9.78
CA HIS A 692 11.21 31.89 -8.74
C HIS A 692 11.35 32.45 -7.33
N LEU A 693 12.29 33.36 -7.09
CA LEU A 693 12.44 34.03 -5.80
C LEU A 693 11.23 34.91 -5.48
N LEU A 694 10.72 35.66 -6.45
CA LEU A 694 9.49 36.45 -6.29
C LEU A 694 8.27 35.57 -5.99
N CYS A 695 8.14 34.42 -6.67
CA CYS A 695 7.10 33.43 -6.36
C CYS A 695 7.18 32.97 -4.90
N SER A 696 8.38 32.65 -4.40
CA SER A 696 8.60 32.23 -3.01
C SER A 696 8.32 33.37 -2.01
N LEU A 697 8.78 34.59 -2.31
CA LEU A 697 8.54 35.77 -1.47
C LEU A 697 7.04 36.09 -1.34
N PHE A 698 6.30 36.13 -2.44
CA PHE A 698 4.85 36.39 -2.39
C PHE A 698 4.05 35.23 -1.80
N ASN A 699 4.54 33.99 -1.90
CA ASN A 699 3.97 32.88 -1.17
C ASN A 699 4.04 33.10 0.35
N ARG A 700 5.10 33.74 0.84
CA ARG A 700 5.37 34.01 2.27
C ARG A 700 5.02 35.42 2.75
N MET A 701 4.58 36.31 1.86
CA MET A 701 4.29 37.71 2.18
C MET A 701 3.38 37.83 3.42
N PRO A 702 3.71 38.63 4.44
CA PRO A 702 2.82 38.86 5.58
C PRO A 702 1.43 39.37 5.18
N ASP A 703 0.40 39.01 5.95
CA ASP A 703 -0.99 39.41 5.72
C ASP A 703 -1.34 40.77 6.40
N ASP A 704 -0.49 41.77 6.22
CA ASP A 704 -0.71 43.15 6.72
C ASP A 704 -0.91 44.17 5.60
N ASP A 705 -1.38 45.37 5.98
CA ASP A 705 -1.72 46.44 5.05
C ASP A 705 -0.50 47.02 4.32
N HIS A 706 0.68 47.01 4.94
CA HIS A 706 1.91 47.52 4.33
C HIS A 706 2.33 46.64 3.16
N HIS A 707 2.48 45.34 3.38
CA HIS A 707 2.89 44.37 2.36
C HIS A 707 1.85 44.22 1.25
N ARG A 708 0.55 44.25 1.60
CA ARG A 708 -0.53 44.34 0.61
C ARG A 708 -0.41 45.61 -0.24
N GLY A 709 -0.05 46.73 0.37
CA GLY A 709 0.24 47.98 -0.32
C GLY A 709 1.39 47.87 -1.32
N VAL A 710 2.48 47.18 -0.96
CA VAL A 710 3.61 46.89 -1.87
C VAL A 710 3.16 46.05 -3.06
N LEU A 711 2.42 44.96 -2.82
CA LEU A 711 1.87 44.12 -3.89
C LEU A 711 0.95 44.91 -4.82
N MET A 712 0.04 45.74 -4.28
CA MET A 712 -0.87 46.54 -5.10
C MET A 712 -0.14 47.57 -5.97
N LYS A 713 0.89 48.25 -5.43
CA LYS A 713 1.74 49.17 -6.20
C LYS A 713 2.48 48.43 -7.32
N LEU A 714 3.00 47.24 -7.04
CA LEU A 714 3.66 46.39 -8.03
C LEU A 714 2.69 45.97 -9.14
N LEU A 715 1.50 45.47 -8.80
CA LEU A 715 0.49 45.07 -9.79
C LEU A 715 0.05 46.26 -10.66
N ALA A 716 -0.11 47.46 -10.07
CA ALA A 716 -0.41 48.67 -10.84
C ALA A 716 0.71 49.04 -11.82
N PHE A 717 1.99 48.90 -11.41
CA PHE A 717 3.15 49.08 -12.27
C PHE A 717 3.18 48.05 -13.41
N LEU A 718 3.04 46.75 -13.10
CA LEU A 718 3.05 45.68 -14.11
C LEU A 718 1.89 45.83 -15.11
N ARG A 719 0.68 46.17 -14.66
CA ARG A 719 -0.47 46.46 -15.53
C ARG A 719 -0.20 47.65 -16.47
N LYS A 720 0.57 48.64 -16.05
CA LYS A 720 1.00 49.75 -16.92
C LYS A 720 2.00 49.27 -17.97
N GLU A 721 2.99 48.46 -17.59
CA GLU A 721 3.98 47.89 -18.50
C GLU A 721 3.37 46.92 -19.53
N LEU A 722 2.28 46.20 -19.17
CA LEU A 722 1.52 45.36 -20.11
C LEU A 722 1.00 46.14 -21.32
N LYS A 723 0.62 47.41 -21.15
CA LYS A 723 0.19 48.30 -22.26
C LYS A 723 1.32 48.54 -23.27
N GLY A 724 2.57 48.37 -22.87
CA GLY A 724 3.75 48.41 -23.74
C GLY A 724 4.01 47.11 -24.51
N HIS A 725 3.12 46.11 -24.42
CA HIS A 725 3.26 44.79 -25.05
C HIS A 725 4.50 43.99 -24.60
N ASN A 726 4.97 44.23 -23.37
CA ASN A 726 6.13 43.53 -22.82
C ASN A 726 5.77 42.10 -22.36
N LYS A 727 6.15 41.10 -23.16
CA LYS A 727 5.91 39.67 -22.86
C LYS A 727 6.52 39.21 -21.53
N ARG A 728 7.61 39.85 -21.06
CA ARG A 728 8.28 39.50 -19.80
C ARG A 728 7.37 39.72 -18.59
N VAL A 729 6.52 40.74 -18.65
CA VAL A 729 5.56 41.06 -17.60
C VAL A 729 4.54 39.95 -17.40
N VAL A 730 4.13 39.28 -18.49
CA VAL A 730 3.18 38.15 -18.43
C VAL A 730 3.78 36.96 -17.67
N GLY A 731 5.06 36.64 -17.95
CA GLY A 731 5.81 35.61 -17.21
C GLY A 731 5.94 35.95 -15.72
N LEU A 732 6.37 37.16 -15.40
CA LEU A 732 6.51 37.61 -14.02
C LEU A 732 5.18 37.58 -13.25
N LEU A 733 4.09 38.08 -13.85
CA LEU A 733 2.75 38.01 -13.26
C LEU A 733 2.32 36.57 -12.98
N SER A 734 2.67 35.63 -13.85
CA SER A 734 2.32 34.21 -13.66
C SER A 734 3.02 33.58 -12.44
N TRP A 735 4.28 33.94 -12.19
CA TRP A 735 5.04 33.46 -11.03
C TRP A 735 4.57 34.11 -9.71
N ILE A 736 4.29 35.41 -9.71
CA ILE A 736 3.65 36.08 -8.56
C ILE A 736 2.28 35.45 -8.29
N GLY A 737 1.47 35.29 -9.35
CA GLY A 737 0.17 34.63 -9.30
C GLY A 737 0.26 33.22 -8.75
N LYS A 738 1.28 32.44 -9.14
CA LYS A 738 1.51 31.09 -8.63
C LYS A 738 1.75 31.08 -7.12
N GLY A 739 2.63 31.96 -6.62
CA GLY A 739 2.93 32.06 -5.19
C GLY A 739 1.69 32.42 -4.35
N LEU A 740 0.92 33.41 -4.81
CA LEU A 740 -0.33 33.86 -4.19
C LEU A 740 -1.45 32.80 -4.27
N LEU A 741 -1.56 32.11 -5.39
CA LEU A 741 -2.53 31.03 -5.60
C LEU A 741 -2.25 29.86 -4.66
N ALA A 742 -0.99 29.42 -4.56
CA ALA A 742 -0.58 28.30 -3.71
C ALA A 742 -0.95 28.52 -2.24
N ARG A 743 -0.75 29.75 -1.71
CA ARG A 743 -1.15 30.12 -0.34
C ARG A 743 -2.65 30.45 -0.19
N GLY A 744 -3.37 30.61 -1.30
CA GLY A 744 -4.79 30.95 -1.32
C GLY A 744 -5.12 32.42 -1.05
N HIS A 745 -4.24 33.36 -1.41
CA HIS A 745 -4.44 34.79 -1.21
C HIS A 745 -5.55 35.35 -2.13
N PRO A 746 -6.40 36.30 -1.66
CA PRO A 746 -7.55 36.79 -2.44
C PRO A 746 -7.21 37.40 -3.80
N LEU A 747 -6.08 38.12 -3.90
CA LEU A 747 -5.64 38.78 -5.14
C LEU A 747 -5.13 37.81 -6.22
N ALA A 748 -4.99 36.52 -5.93
CA ALA A 748 -4.62 35.53 -6.94
C ALA A 748 -5.65 35.49 -8.09
N GLY A 749 -6.94 35.66 -7.77
CA GLY A 749 -8.01 35.70 -8.78
C GLY A 749 -7.86 36.86 -9.76
N GLU A 750 -7.50 38.06 -9.27
CA GLU A 750 -7.29 39.22 -10.14
C GLU A 750 -6.15 39.02 -11.14
N ILE A 751 -5.05 38.38 -10.71
CA ILE A 751 -3.93 38.08 -11.59
C ILE A 751 -4.32 37.04 -12.65
N VAL A 752 -5.10 36.02 -12.26
CA VAL A 752 -5.64 35.02 -13.20
C VAL A 752 -6.56 35.70 -14.22
N ASP A 753 -7.40 36.63 -13.78
CA ASP A 753 -8.29 37.40 -14.66
C ASP A 753 -7.49 38.29 -15.63
N ASP A 754 -6.47 39.02 -15.12
CA ASP A 754 -5.57 39.85 -15.94
C ASP A 754 -4.88 39.02 -17.03
N ILE A 755 -4.40 37.81 -16.70
CA ILE A 755 -3.74 36.91 -17.67
C ILE A 755 -4.75 36.34 -18.67
N ALA A 756 -5.95 35.95 -18.21
CA ALA A 756 -6.99 35.40 -19.07
C ALA A 756 -7.48 36.42 -20.12
N GLU A 757 -7.59 37.71 -19.77
CA GLU A 757 -7.95 38.78 -20.70
C GLU A 757 -6.95 38.96 -21.85
N LEU A 758 -5.71 38.52 -21.66
CA LEU A 758 -4.66 38.61 -22.67
C LEU A 758 -4.70 37.47 -23.69
N LEU A 759 -5.53 36.43 -23.53
CA LEU A 759 -5.55 35.26 -24.42
C LEU A 759 -5.94 35.60 -25.87
N ASP A 760 -6.77 36.62 -26.05
CA ASP A 760 -7.17 37.18 -27.35
C ASP A 760 -6.19 38.25 -27.88
N HIS A 761 -5.19 38.65 -27.09
CA HIS A 761 -4.29 39.74 -27.45
C HIS A 761 -3.32 39.33 -28.58
N PRO A 762 -3.20 40.09 -29.68
CA PRO A 762 -2.45 39.67 -30.87
C PRO A 762 -0.96 39.38 -30.62
N SER A 763 -0.31 40.14 -29.73
CA SER A 763 1.12 39.96 -29.41
C SER A 763 1.39 39.26 -28.08
N LEU A 764 0.41 39.18 -27.17
CA LEU A 764 0.59 38.69 -25.80
C LEU A 764 -0.12 37.35 -25.56
N GLY A 765 -1.08 36.95 -26.40
CA GLY A 765 -1.91 35.77 -26.20
C GLY A 765 -1.12 34.47 -26.07
N HIS A 766 -0.03 34.30 -26.83
CA HIS A 766 0.85 33.14 -26.68
C HIS A 766 1.56 33.12 -25.32
N ALA A 767 2.08 34.27 -24.86
CA ALA A 767 2.71 34.37 -23.54
C ALA A 767 1.69 34.15 -22.42
N ALA A 768 0.46 34.64 -22.59
CA ALA A 768 -0.65 34.42 -21.66
C ALA A 768 -1.05 32.94 -21.57
N ALA A 769 -1.06 32.21 -22.70
CA ALA A 769 -1.31 30.78 -22.70
C ALA A 769 -0.22 30.00 -21.94
N LEU A 770 1.06 30.37 -22.11
CA LEU A 770 2.18 29.77 -21.36
C LEU A 770 2.16 30.14 -19.87
N ALA A 771 1.65 31.32 -19.49
CA ALA A 771 1.49 31.67 -18.08
C ALA A 771 0.57 30.70 -17.31
N PHE A 772 -0.42 30.09 -17.97
CA PHE A 772 -1.24 29.04 -17.35
C PHE A 772 -0.47 27.74 -17.13
N GLU A 773 0.59 27.47 -17.89
CA GLU A 773 1.51 26.37 -17.59
C GLU A 773 2.24 26.65 -16.27
N VAL A 774 2.77 27.86 -16.10
CA VAL A 774 3.44 28.30 -14.87
C VAL A 774 2.53 28.21 -13.65
N LEU A 775 1.31 28.76 -13.74
CA LEU A 775 0.29 28.66 -12.69
C LEU A 775 -0.04 27.20 -12.33
N SER A 776 0.10 26.30 -13.29
CA SER A 776 -0.19 24.87 -13.17
C SER A 776 1.02 24.01 -12.80
N VAL A 777 2.23 24.56 -12.62
CA VAL A 777 3.43 23.76 -12.25
C VAL A 777 3.21 23.01 -10.93
N GLU A 778 3.51 21.71 -10.90
CA GLU A 778 3.49 20.89 -9.67
C GLU A 778 4.87 20.92 -8.97
N PHE A 779 4.88 21.05 -7.64
CA PHE A 779 6.09 21.08 -6.82
C PHE A 779 6.65 19.66 -6.64
N PRO A 780 7.96 19.43 -6.83
CA PRO A 780 8.95 19.80 -5.81
C PRO A 780 10.14 20.68 -6.28
N SER A 781 10.15 21.18 -7.52
CA SER A 781 11.26 22.00 -8.05
C SER A 781 11.41 23.39 -7.38
N LEU A 782 10.37 23.85 -6.68
CA LEU A 782 10.34 25.11 -5.93
C LEU A 782 9.78 24.85 -4.52
N HIS A 783 10.49 25.26 -3.48
CA HIS A 783 9.97 25.18 -2.11
C HIS A 783 9.05 26.36 -1.83
N LEU A 784 7.76 26.08 -1.70
CA LEU A 784 6.77 27.02 -1.19
C LEU A 784 6.27 26.52 0.18
N PRO A 785 6.58 27.20 1.29
CA PRO A 785 6.19 26.72 2.62
C PRO A 785 4.67 26.83 2.85
N LEU A 786 3.98 27.79 2.21
CA LEU A 786 2.55 28.01 2.41
C LEU A 786 1.73 27.45 1.24
N ILE A 787 1.30 26.18 1.32
CA ILE A 787 0.47 25.52 0.31
C ILE A 787 -0.89 25.11 0.89
N LYS A 788 -1.98 25.66 0.35
CA LYS A 788 -3.35 25.26 0.67
C LYS A 788 -3.79 24.12 -0.26
N ASN A 789 -4.29 23.01 0.30
CA ASN A 789 -4.67 21.80 -0.44
C ASN A 789 -5.62 22.00 -1.64
N LEU A 790 -6.43 23.06 -1.66
CA LEU A 790 -7.44 23.31 -2.69
C LEU A 790 -7.04 24.29 -3.79
N PHE A 791 -5.76 24.68 -3.88
CA PHE A 791 -5.33 25.69 -4.85
C PHE A 791 -5.56 25.25 -6.31
N LYS A 792 -5.45 23.95 -6.61
CA LYS A 792 -5.71 23.38 -7.95
C LYS A 792 -7.18 23.54 -8.36
N GLN A 793 -8.09 23.22 -7.43
CA GLN A 793 -9.53 23.38 -7.60
C GLN A 793 -9.90 24.86 -7.73
N LYS A 794 -9.27 25.74 -6.93
CA LYS A 794 -9.48 27.19 -7.04
C LYS A 794 -9.05 27.73 -8.40
N LEU A 795 -7.89 27.33 -8.92
CA LEU A 795 -7.44 27.71 -10.26
C LEU A 795 -8.42 27.26 -11.33
N PHE A 796 -8.85 25.99 -11.29
CA PHE A 796 -9.87 25.47 -12.19
C PHE A 796 -11.14 26.34 -12.15
N VAL A 797 -11.66 26.66 -10.96
CA VAL A 797 -12.85 27.49 -10.80
C VAL A 797 -12.65 28.91 -11.36
N PHE A 798 -11.53 29.57 -11.07
CA PHE A 798 -11.24 30.90 -11.59
C PHE A 798 -11.20 30.93 -13.11
N VAL A 799 -10.48 29.99 -13.71
CA VAL A 799 -10.33 29.92 -15.18
C VAL A 799 -11.64 29.54 -15.85
N MET A 800 -12.37 28.55 -15.34
CA MET A 800 -13.66 28.14 -15.91
C MET A 800 -14.73 29.24 -15.82
N LYS A 801 -14.69 30.07 -14.76
CA LYS A 801 -15.58 31.23 -14.62
C LYS A 801 -15.25 32.33 -15.62
N LYS A 802 -13.96 32.60 -15.84
CA LYS A 802 -13.50 33.68 -16.73
C LYS A 802 -13.66 33.31 -18.21
N LEU A 803 -13.37 32.06 -18.55
CA LEU A 803 -13.52 31.50 -19.89
C LEU A 803 -14.88 30.81 -20.04
N GLU A 804 -15.97 31.49 -19.71
CA GLU A 804 -17.33 30.97 -19.92
C GLU A 804 -17.86 31.38 -21.30
N GLN A 805 -17.20 30.92 -22.36
CA GLN A 805 -17.61 31.15 -23.76
C GLN A 805 -17.96 29.84 -24.47
N LYS A 806 -18.56 29.95 -25.67
CA LYS A 806 -18.87 28.80 -26.51
C LYS A 806 -17.59 28.15 -27.02
N VAL A 807 -17.53 26.82 -27.01
CA VAL A 807 -16.32 26.04 -27.35
C VAL A 807 -15.79 26.38 -28.76
N GLU A 808 -16.67 26.74 -29.69
CA GLU A 808 -16.30 27.15 -31.05
C GLU A 808 -15.46 28.43 -31.08
N GLN A 809 -15.64 29.34 -30.12
CA GLN A 809 -14.95 30.63 -30.03
C GLN A 809 -13.52 30.52 -29.51
N TYR A 810 -13.15 29.41 -28.88
CA TYR A 810 -11.79 29.21 -28.37
C TYR A 810 -10.77 29.04 -29.50
N GLY A 811 -9.86 30.01 -29.60
CA GLY A 811 -8.64 29.89 -30.39
C GLY A 811 -7.61 28.96 -29.75
N GLU A 812 -6.46 28.80 -30.42
CA GLU A 812 -5.36 27.93 -29.98
C GLU A 812 -4.82 28.30 -28.58
N THR A 813 -4.70 29.61 -28.29
CA THR A 813 -4.23 30.13 -27.00
C THR A 813 -5.14 29.74 -25.83
N HIS A 814 -6.46 29.73 -26.05
CA HIS A 814 -7.46 29.34 -25.06
C HIS A 814 -7.39 27.86 -24.76
N LEU A 815 -7.32 27.02 -25.80
CA LEU A 815 -7.22 25.57 -25.66
C LEU A 815 -5.95 25.18 -24.91
N LYS A 816 -4.82 25.84 -25.22
CA LYS A 816 -3.56 25.63 -24.54
C LYS A 816 -3.64 25.97 -23.05
N ALA A 817 -4.20 27.14 -22.71
CA ALA A 817 -4.41 27.56 -21.32
C ALA A 817 -5.30 26.56 -20.54
N LEU A 818 -6.45 26.19 -21.11
CA LEU A 818 -7.42 25.29 -20.48
C LEU A 818 -6.83 23.90 -20.23
N VAL A 819 -6.09 23.34 -21.20
CA VAL A 819 -5.47 22.02 -21.05
C VAL A 819 -4.41 22.01 -19.94
N PHE A 820 -3.61 23.06 -19.79
CA PHE A 820 -2.66 23.14 -18.68
C PHE A 820 -3.36 23.17 -17.31
N VAL A 821 -4.48 23.88 -17.20
CA VAL A 821 -5.29 23.90 -15.99
C VAL A 821 -5.93 22.54 -15.71
N TYR A 822 -6.44 21.87 -16.75
CA TYR A 822 -7.04 20.54 -16.61
C TYR A 822 -6.02 19.48 -16.22
N LYS A 823 -4.80 19.56 -16.75
CA LYS A 823 -3.71 18.61 -16.47
C LYS A 823 -3.45 18.41 -14.98
N ILE A 824 -3.65 19.45 -14.16
CA ILE A 824 -3.42 19.36 -12.71
C ILE A 824 -4.70 19.29 -11.87
N ALA A 825 -5.86 19.54 -12.46
CA ALA A 825 -7.12 19.45 -11.73
C ALA A 825 -7.36 17.99 -11.30
N PRO A 826 -7.81 17.73 -10.06
CA PRO A 826 -8.16 16.37 -9.65
C PRO A 826 -9.18 15.76 -10.61
N HIS A 827 -9.00 14.48 -10.96
CA HIS A 827 -9.86 13.79 -11.94
C HIS A 827 -11.36 13.91 -11.60
N LEU A 828 -11.72 13.79 -10.31
CA LEU A 828 -13.09 13.96 -9.85
C LEU A 828 -13.68 15.35 -10.20
N VAL A 829 -12.88 16.41 -10.13
CA VAL A 829 -13.32 17.78 -10.47
C VAL A 829 -13.58 17.89 -11.98
N LEU A 830 -12.73 17.27 -12.80
CA LEU A 830 -12.94 17.20 -14.25
C LEU A 830 -14.22 16.41 -14.57
N LYS A 831 -14.41 15.26 -13.92
CA LYS A 831 -15.58 14.38 -14.10
C LYS A 831 -16.89 15.07 -13.72
N MET A 832 -16.91 15.79 -12.60
CA MET A 832 -18.07 16.59 -12.19
C MET A 832 -18.43 17.71 -13.16
N ASN A 833 -17.49 18.13 -14.01
CA ASN A 833 -17.67 19.20 -15.01
C ASN A 833 -17.54 18.67 -16.44
N ILE A 834 -17.75 17.36 -16.67
CA ILE A 834 -17.42 16.70 -17.94
C ILE A 834 -18.17 17.29 -19.13
N GLU A 835 -19.41 17.75 -18.93
CA GLU A 835 -20.22 18.39 -19.98
C GLU A 835 -19.58 19.67 -20.55
N LYS A 836 -18.79 20.38 -19.73
CA LYS A 836 -18.02 21.56 -20.17
C LYS A 836 -16.60 21.17 -20.61
N VAL A 837 -15.96 20.26 -19.88
CA VAL A 837 -14.54 19.88 -20.07
C VAL A 837 -14.34 18.97 -21.28
N GLY A 838 -15.21 17.98 -21.47
CA GLY A 838 -15.12 16.95 -22.50
C GLY A 838 -15.07 17.52 -23.93
N PRO A 839 -15.96 18.46 -24.32
CA PRO A 839 -15.91 19.08 -25.64
C PRO A 839 -14.59 19.84 -25.90
N ILE A 840 -14.03 20.48 -24.88
CA ILE A 840 -12.75 21.19 -24.97
C ILE A 840 -11.62 20.18 -25.19
N LEU A 841 -11.58 19.08 -24.43
CA LEU A 841 -10.59 18.02 -24.61
C LEU A 841 -10.64 17.43 -26.03
N LEU A 842 -11.84 17.14 -26.56
CA LEU A 842 -12.01 16.67 -27.94
C LEU A 842 -11.53 17.71 -28.97
N LYS A 843 -11.73 19.01 -28.72
CA LYS A 843 -11.18 20.07 -29.59
C LYS A 843 -9.65 20.12 -29.51
N CYS A 844 -9.07 19.94 -28.33
CA CYS A 844 -7.62 19.90 -28.13
C CYS A 844 -6.93 18.75 -28.86
N LEU A 845 -7.59 17.60 -29.06
CA LEU A 845 -7.07 16.49 -29.87
C LEU A 845 -6.92 16.84 -31.37
N SER A 846 -7.48 17.97 -31.81
CA SER A 846 -7.27 18.50 -33.17
C SER A 846 -6.16 19.55 -33.26
N ALA A 847 -5.49 19.88 -32.15
CA ALA A 847 -4.39 20.83 -32.12
C ALA A 847 -3.14 20.28 -32.84
N THR A 848 -2.20 21.18 -33.15
CA THR A 848 -0.90 20.84 -33.75
C THR A 848 0.25 20.89 -32.75
N ASP A 849 0.03 21.45 -31.56
CA ASP A 849 1.04 21.58 -30.50
C ASP A 849 1.19 20.27 -29.71
N ASP A 850 2.39 19.71 -29.73
CA ASP A 850 2.74 18.44 -29.08
C ASP A 850 2.42 18.44 -27.57
N HIS A 851 2.65 19.55 -26.86
CA HIS A 851 2.41 19.64 -25.42
C HIS A 851 0.92 19.65 -25.10
N VAL A 852 0.12 20.35 -25.91
CA VAL A 852 -1.35 20.37 -25.78
C VAL A 852 -1.90 18.97 -26.04
N LEU A 853 -1.44 18.30 -27.09
CA LEU A 853 -1.85 16.94 -27.44
C LEU A 853 -1.47 15.93 -26.35
N GLU A 854 -0.24 15.94 -25.86
CA GLU A 854 0.21 15.03 -24.80
C GLU A 854 -0.60 15.21 -23.51
N ALA A 855 -0.87 16.45 -23.10
CA ALA A 855 -1.65 16.72 -21.90
C ALA A 855 -3.12 16.32 -22.07
N ALA A 856 -3.75 16.67 -23.20
CA ALA A 856 -5.13 16.29 -23.49
C ALA A 856 -5.30 14.76 -23.58
N LEU A 857 -4.41 14.07 -24.30
CA LEU A 857 -4.46 12.60 -24.43
C LEU A 857 -4.32 11.89 -23.09
N LYS A 858 -3.46 12.34 -22.18
CA LYS A 858 -3.34 11.73 -20.84
C LYS A 858 -4.64 11.82 -20.04
N ILE A 859 -5.32 12.97 -20.11
CA ILE A 859 -6.60 13.18 -19.43
C ILE A 859 -7.68 12.29 -20.07
N VAL A 860 -7.77 12.30 -21.40
CA VAL A 860 -8.71 11.47 -22.16
C VAL A 860 -8.47 9.98 -21.90
N LEU A 861 -7.21 9.53 -21.87
CA LEU A 861 -6.84 8.14 -21.57
C LEU A 861 -7.37 7.70 -20.21
N HIS A 862 -7.27 8.57 -19.19
CA HIS A 862 -7.76 8.27 -17.86
C HIS A 862 -9.28 8.07 -17.85
N PHE A 863 -10.04 8.95 -18.53
CA PHE A 863 -11.49 8.81 -18.68
C PHE A 863 -11.90 7.57 -19.48
N VAL A 864 -11.22 7.29 -20.59
CA VAL A 864 -11.50 6.12 -21.44
C VAL A 864 -11.21 4.83 -20.68
N ASN A 865 -10.14 4.78 -19.88
CA ASN A 865 -9.81 3.63 -19.05
C ASN A 865 -10.85 3.35 -17.95
N GLU A 866 -11.55 4.40 -17.46
CA GLU A 866 -12.67 4.30 -16.52
C GLU A 866 -14.04 4.08 -17.19
N GLU A 867 -14.06 3.87 -18.51
CA GLU A 867 -15.29 3.69 -19.29
C GLU A 867 -16.29 4.85 -19.15
N ASP A 868 -15.78 6.10 -19.10
CA ASP A 868 -16.61 7.28 -18.91
C ASP A 868 -17.68 7.44 -20.00
N ASN A 869 -18.91 7.78 -19.57
CA ASN A 869 -20.08 7.87 -20.45
C ASN A 869 -19.92 8.97 -21.51
N PHE A 870 -19.31 10.12 -21.19
CA PHE A 870 -19.17 11.21 -22.15
C PHE A 870 -18.33 10.76 -23.34
N PHE A 871 -17.17 10.16 -23.12
CA PHE A 871 -16.29 9.70 -24.20
C PHE A 871 -16.87 8.49 -24.95
N ARG A 872 -17.61 7.62 -24.26
CA ARG A 872 -18.37 6.53 -24.89
C ARG A 872 -19.38 7.06 -25.89
N ASP A 873 -20.13 8.09 -25.50
CA ASP A 873 -21.20 8.66 -26.33
C ASP A 873 -20.63 9.52 -27.48
N HIS A 874 -19.34 9.89 -27.41
CA HIS A 874 -18.61 10.67 -28.42
C HIS A 874 -17.57 9.85 -29.20
N LEU A 875 -17.67 8.51 -29.24
CA LEU A 875 -16.72 7.64 -29.96
C LEU A 875 -16.58 7.98 -31.45
N GLN A 876 -17.64 8.48 -32.09
CA GLN A 876 -17.60 8.89 -33.50
C GLN A 876 -16.64 10.07 -33.77
N THR A 877 -16.40 10.92 -32.78
CA THR A 877 -15.44 12.03 -32.86
C THR A 877 -14.07 11.62 -32.35
N LEU A 878 -14.04 10.86 -31.24
CA LEU A 878 -12.82 10.46 -30.55
C LEU A 878 -11.96 9.52 -31.40
N LEU A 879 -12.54 8.44 -31.95
CA LEU A 879 -11.77 7.42 -32.66
C LEU A 879 -11.03 7.97 -33.89
N PRO A 880 -11.65 8.76 -34.79
CA PRO A 880 -10.94 9.33 -35.93
C PRO A 880 -9.75 10.23 -35.52
N GLN A 881 -9.92 11.02 -34.44
CA GLN A 881 -8.84 11.86 -33.92
C GLN A 881 -7.69 11.01 -33.37
N LEU A 882 -7.98 9.97 -32.60
CA LEU A 882 -6.95 9.06 -32.08
C LEU A 882 -6.19 8.35 -33.20
N LEU A 883 -6.86 7.91 -34.26
CA LEU A 883 -6.20 7.27 -35.41
C LEU A 883 -5.26 8.24 -36.13
N LYS A 884 -5.68 9.51 -36.30
CA LYS A 884 -4.80 10.55 -36.85
C LYS A 884 -3.56 10.77 -35.95
N LEU A 885 -3.75 10.81 -34.63
CA LEU A 885 -2.68 11.03 -33.67
C LEU A 885 -1.74 9.81 -33.52
N ALA A 886 -2.24 8.60 -33.78
CA ALA A 886 -1.41 7.38 -33.81
C ALA A 886 -0.36 7.40 -34.93
N ALA A 887 -0.56 8.22 -35.97
CA ALA A 887 0.40 8.46 -37.05
C ALA A 887 1.06 9.86 -36.97
N PHE A 888 1.01 10.52 -35.80
CA PHE A 888 1.51 11.89 -35.65
C PHE A 888 3.04 11.97 -35.77
N GLU A 889 3.54 12.79 -36.71
CA GLU A 889 4.95 12.81 -37.08
C GLU A 889 5.86 13.41 -35.99
N SER A 890 5.44 14.52 -35.36
CA SER A 890 6.32 15.35 -34.52
C SER A 890 6.68 14.70 -33.17
N SER A 891 5.75 13.97 -32.54
CA SER A 891 5.96 13.38 -31.21
C SER A 891 5.69 11.88 -31.17
N MET A 892 6.69 11.14 -30.72
CA MET A 892 6.58 9.72 -30.40
C MET A 892 5.63 9.45 -29.22
N LYS A 893 5.61 10.34 -28.22
CA LYS A 893 4.77 10.18 -27.03
C LYS A 893 3.30 10.35 -27.37
N VAL A 894 2.95 11.32 -28.22
CA VAL A 894 1.59 11.51 -28.73
C VAL A 894 1.10 10.24 -29.43
N ARG A 895 1.91 9.65 -30.31
CA ARG A 895 1.58 8.38 -30.98
C ARG A 895 1.30 7.24 -30.01
N ILE A 896 2.16 7.05 -29.00
CA ILE A 896 1.98 6.00 -27.99
C ILE A 896 0.71 6.23 -27.18
N LEU A 897 0.47 7.44 -26.67
CA LEU A 897 -0.73 7.77 -25.90
C LEU A 897 -2.01 7.58 -26.72
N ALA A 898 -2.00 7.94 -28.00
CA ALA A 898 -3.14 7.71 -28.89
C ALA A 898 -3.42 6.21 -29.09
N LEU A 899 -2.39 5.38 -29.25
CA LEU A 899 -2.49 3.93 -29.36
C LEU A 899 -2.98 3.29 -28.05
N GLU A 900 -2.53 3.79 -26.91
CA GLU A 900 -3.02 3.38 -25.59
C GLU A 900 -4.50 3.75 -25.40
N CYS A 901 -4.92 4.95 -25.81
CA CYS A 901 -6.33 5.35 -25.80
C CYS A 901 -7.18 4.41 -26.67
N LEU A 902 -6.71 4.07 -27.87
CA LEU A 902 -7.39 3.11 -28.75
C LEU A 902 -7.49 1.74 -28.09
N LEU A 903 -6.42 1.26 -27.45
CA LEU A 903 -6.42 0.02 -26.68
C LEU A 903 -7.47 0.07 -25.55
N GLN A 904 -7.50 1.12 -24.74
CA GLN A 904 -8.46 1.22 -23.63
C GLN A 904 -9.90 1.36 -24.12
N ALA A 905 -10.13 2.02 -25.27
CA ALA A 905 -11.45 2.13 -25.87
C ALA A 905 -12.07 0.75 -26.23
N THR A 906 -11.27 -0.32 -26.34
CA THR A 906 -11.77 -1.69 -26.58
C THR A 906 -12.61 -2.25 -25.43
N LYS A 907 -12.53 -1.65 -24.23
CA LYS A 907 -13.34 -2.02 -23.06
C LYS A 907 -14.80 -1.62 -23.19
N TYR A 908 -15.11 -0.61 -24.03
CA TYR A 908 -16.49 -0.20 -24.26
C TYR A 908 -17.32 -1.32 -24.90
N PRO A 909 -18.67 -1.30 -24.72
CA PRO A 909 -19.54 -2.33 -25.25
C PRO A 909 -19.31 -2.64 -26.74
N PRO A 910 -19.13 -3.92 -27.14
CA PRO A 910 -18.73 -4.29 -28.50
C PRO A 910 -19.63 -3.71 -29.61
N PHE A 911 -20.95 -3.62 -29.37
CA PHE A 911 -21.89 -3.09 -30.36
C PHE A 911 -21.64 -1.62 -30.74
N LEU A 912 -21.00 -0.84 -29.88
CA LEU A 912 -20.60 0.55 -30.17
C LEU A 912 -19.33 0.64 -31.01
N LEU A 913 -18.46 -0.37 -30.91
CA LEU A 913 -17.14 -0.38 -31.54
C LEU A 913 -17.14 -1.08 -32.90
N LEU A 914 -18.05 -2.04 -33.11
CA LEU A 914 -18.18 -2.80 -34.36
C LEU A 914 -18.26 -1.91 -35.62
N PRO A 915 -18.99 -0.77 -35.64
CA PRO A 915 -19.03 0.11 -36.81
C PRO A 915 -17.66 0.66 -37.22
N SER A 916 -16.77 0.90 -36.26
CA SER A 916 -15.44 1.50 -36.49
C SER A 916 -14.32 0.46 -36.55
N LYS A 917 -14.60 -0.82 -36.26
CA LYS A 917 -13.59 -1.89 -36.12
C LYS A 917 -12.70 -2.00 -37.36
N GLN A 918 -13.30 -2.04 -38.56
CA GLN A 918 -12.55 -2.24 -39.79
C GLN A 918 -11.67 -1.05 -40.13
N ASP A 919 -12.17 0.17 -39.90
CA ASP A 919 -11.43 1.41 -40.15
C ASP A 919 -10.23 1.53 -39.20
N VAL A 920 -10.43 1.21 -37.92
CA VAL A 920 -9.35 1.20 -36.92
C VAL A 920 -8.30 0.15 -37.26
N LEU A 921 -8.70 -1.08 -37.57
CA LEU A 921 -7.77 -2.15 -37.96
C LEU A 921 -7.01 -1.80 -39.25
N THR A 922 -7.61 -1.08 -40.18
CA THR A 922 -6.92 -0.65 -41.40
C THR A 922 -5.92 0.46 -41.08
N ALA A 923 -6.35 1.50 -40.36
CA ALA A 923 -5.50 2.63 -40.03
C ALA A 923 -4.33 2.26 -39.12
N LEU A 924 -4.48 1.30 -38.20
CA LEU A 924 -3.38 0.83 -37.34
C LEU A 924 -2.25 0.10 -38.11
N GLN A 925 -2.41 -0.21 -39.40
CA GLN A 925 -1.32 -0.80 -40.18
C GLN A 925 -0.13 0.15 -40.31
N THR A 926 -0.37 1.46 -40.42
CA THR A 926 0.72 2.45 -40.54
C THR A 926 1.56 2.52 -39.27
N ALA A 927 0.93 2.44 -38.09
CA ALA A 927 1.62 2.45 -36.81
C ALA A 927 2.40 1.15 -36.52
N LEU A 928 2.08 0.03 -37.19
CA LEU A 928 2.87 -1.20 -37.11
C LEU A 928 4.22 -1.09 -37.82
N ASP A 929 4.30 -0.25 -38.85
CA ASP A 929 5.53 0.03 -39.61
C ASP A 929 6.25 1.30 -39.15
N ASP A 930 5.94 1.75 -37.92
CA ASP A 930 6.53 2.96 -37.35
C ASP A 930 8.05 2.83 -37.19
N HIS A 931 8.80 3.90 -37.46
CA HIS A 931 10.26 3.90 -37.34
C HIS A 931 10.78 3.67 -35.90
N LYS A 932 9.96 3.86 -34.86
CA LYS A 932 10.34 3.61 -33.45
C LYS A 932 9.76 2.29 -32.93
N ARG A 933 10.63 1.44 -32.35
CA ARG A 933 10.26 0.12 -31.80
C ARG A 933 9.13 0.18 -30.75
N LEU A 934 9.14 1.16 -29.85
CA LEU A 934 8.13 1.26 -28.80
C LEU A 934 6.74 1.61 -29.36
N VAL A 935 6.66 2.43 -30.41
CA VAL A 935 5.39 2.74 -31.08
C VAL A 935 4.83 1.48 -31.74
N ARG A 936 5.68 0.72 -32.46
CA ARG A 936 5.29 -0.57 -33.05
C ARG A 936 4.77 -1.54 -31.98
N SER A 937 5.43 -1.60 -30.82
CA SER A 937 4.98 -2.44 -29.70
C SER A 937 3.59 -2.03 -29.20
N ALA A 938 3.34 -0.74 -28.99
CA ALA A 938 2.01 -0.24 -28.58
C ALA A 938 0.94 -0.52 -29.65
N ALA A 939 1.30 -0.35 -30.93
CA ALA A 939 0.40 -0.62 -32.06
C ALA A 939 0.02 -2.10 -32.17
N VAL A 940 0.97 -3.02 -31.95
CA VAL A 940 0.69 -4.47 -31.90
C VAL A 940 -0.34 -4.77 -30.81
N THR A 941 -0.11 -4.29 -29.59
CA THR A 941 -1.03 -4.53 -28.46
C THR A 941 -2.42 -3.99 -28.72
N ALA A 942 -2.52 -2.73 -29.18
CA ALA A 942 -3.81 -2.11 -29.52
C ALA A 942 -4.52 -2.91 -30.62
N ARG A 943 -3.83 -3.21 -31.73
CA ARG A 943 -4.42 -3.93 -32.86
C ARG A 943 -4.93 -5.33 -32.48
N LEU A 944 -4.19 -6.06 -31.63
CA LEU A 944 -4.61 -7.39 -31.17
C LEU A 944 -5.94 -7.32 -30.43
N GLN A 945 -6.11 -6.38 -29.49
CA GLN A 945 -7.38 -6.24 -28.76
C GLN A 945 -8.53 -5.80 -29.68
N TRP A 946 -8.29 -4.89 -30.62
CA TRP A 946 -9.29 -4.52 -31.62
C TRP A 946 -9.73 -5.69 -32.49
N PHE A 947 -8.85 -6.68 -32.73
CA PHE A 947 -9.19 -7.88 -33.49
C PHE A 947 -10.23 -8.75 -32.75
N LEU A 948 -10.13 -8.84 -31.42
CA LEU A 948 -11.00 -9.63 -30.53
C LEU A 948 -12.39 -9.00 -30.31
N ILE A 949 -12.60 -7.74 -30.69
CA ILE A 949 -13.93 -7.11 -30.54
C ILE A 949 -14.97 -7.89 -31.35
N GLY A 950 -16.00 -8.39 -30.69
CA GLY A 950 -17.08 -9.15 -31.31
C GLY A 950 -16.78 -10.64 -31.53
N THR A 951 -15.66 -11.17 -31.02
CA THR A 951 -15.50 -12.62 -30.85
C THR A 951 -16.11 -13.04 -29.51
N SER A 952 -16.94 -14.07 -29.50
CA SER A 952 -17.49 -14.67 -28.28
C SER A 952 -16.33 -14.99 -27.32
N LYS A 953 -16.38 -14.48 -26.08
CA LYS A 953 -15.53 -15.02 -25.02
C LYS A 953 -15.84 -16.53 -24.90
N PRO A 954 -14.84 -17.43 -24.84
CA PRO A 954 -15.09 -18.77 -24.33
C PRO A 954 -15.57 -18.60 -22.89
N ASP A 955 -16.68 -19.24 -22.54
CA ASP A 955 -17.37 -19.13 -21.26
C ASP A 955 -16.38 -19.21 -20.06
N GLU A 956 -16.42 -18.20 -19.19
CA GLU A 956 -15.79 -18.14 -17.86
C GLU A 956 -16.72 -18.74 -16.80
#